data_AF-A0A7V9GMD1-F1
#
_entry.id   AF-A0A7V9GMD1-F1
#
_cell.length_a   1.000
_cell.length_b   1.000
_cell.length_c   1.000
_cell.angle_alpha   90.00
_cell.angle_beta   90.00
_cell.angle_gamma   90.00
#
_symmetry.space_group_name_H-M   'P 1'
#
loop_
_entity.id
_entity.type
_entity.pdbx_description
1 polymer ?
#
loop_
_entity_poly.entity_id
_entity_poly.type
_entity_poly.pdbx_seq_one_letter_code
_entity_poly.pdbx_strand_id
1 'polypeptide(L)'
;MSILKKTMKISGIMLLVLILLALIIPLVFKKQITKIVKTEINKTLLAKVDFEDVSLSLFKHFPNASITIDEVSIISAKTGTFSNDTVLYAKQADASANLISIIKGKDIKILGLYFESPRMNALVNKEGVANWDIVKETEPTSETDTTASPFSMSLKKYSIHNGYIHYGDETSGTYANIYGIEHSGSGDFTQNIFTLNTLTNATAASFTQDAIPYLVDTKTDIKAAIQIDNASNTYTFNTDDILLNNLLLSANGFFQLVNDSTYKMDIQFKSPANTFKDILSMVPAMYKQDFDKLNASGEASVKGFVKGIYSPQQMPAYDVTLEVRNGSFQYHDLPKPVKNIQLDLRAMNVDGLPDNAVIDISKGYLEMDKEPFELRFLFKNPETNKFVDAAAKGKINLSQISQFIKLETGTKLSGLLMADAFIRGNLSAIQNTSGDFAAGGFFDIKDLFFTSKAFPQPIKNGRMNVKIENTGGVADNTQINITSGHVEIGNDPVDFNLFVSQPVTNMNFDGQANGRFTLDNLKQFITLEPGTSLSGLMQADVKFSGNKQLIEKEQYDKIQLSGTTSLANVKYIDQDYPTGIVINKLNSHFTPTQINITEFSGNYLQSNFSGNGSLQNAIGYAMDKNSLTGTLNASVDKMNLNNWIDTEETTDSSSTAAATESTTPFLVPGNLDIKLFAKAGQVLYDKVSYNNINGMLLLNNETVKLENVKAEALKGTIVFDGSYSTRYDKKNPDINMRYTIRDMDLQQAFLSFNSVQALMPVGRFLSGKISSELTMTGTLNGTMMPDLNSLSGKGNLLLIEGVLKNFAPL
;
A
#
# COMPACT_ATOMS: atom_id res chain seq x y z
N MET A 1 32.55 -50.46 76.59
CA MET A 1 31.74 -50.88 75.42
C MET A 1 30.22 -50.88 75.66
N SER A 2 29.71 -51.04 76.90
CA SER A 2 28.26 -51.05 77.19
C SER A 2 27.58 -49.67 77.08
N ILE A 3 28.28 -48.59 77.46
CA ILE A 3 27.77 -47.21 77.34
C ILE A 3 27.56 -46.84 75.87
N LEU A 4 28.53 -47.12 74.99
CA LEU A 4 28.45 -46.85 73.54
C LEU A 4 27.28 -47.58 72.85
N LYS A 5 27.04 -48.86 73.18
CA LYS A 5 25.88 -49.60 72.66
C LYS A 5 24.55 -49.03 73.18
N LYS A 6 24.52 -48.56 74.43
CA LYS A 6 23.34 -47.95 75.05
C LYS A 6 23.06 -46.56 74.46
N THR A 7 24.07 -45.72 74.26
CA THR A 7 23.92 -44.44 73.56
C THR A 7 23.57 -44.64 72.09
N MET A 8 24.18 -45.56 71.35
CA MET A 8 23.77 -45.85 69.96
C MET A 8 22.32 -46.34 69.86
N LYS A 9 21.87 -47.18 70.80
CA LYS A 9 20.48 -47.65 70.83
C LYS A 9 19.51 -46.52 71.19
N ILE A 10 19.85 -45.67 72.15
CA ILE A 10 19.04 -44.51 72.54
C ILE A 10 19.01 -43.48 71.39
N SER A 11 20.15 -43.15 70.78
CA SER A 11 20.23 -42.25 69.63
C SER A 11 19.52 -42.82 68.40
N GLY A 12 19.61 -44.13 68.16
CA GLY A 12 18.88 -44.80 67.07
C GLY A 12 17.36 -44.79 67.29
N ILE A 13 16.90 -45.06 68.51
CA ILE A 13 15.47 -44.95 68.87
C ILE A 13 15.02 -43.50 68.78
N MET A 14 15.82 -42.55 69.25
CA MET A 14 15.51 -41.11 69.19
C MET A 14 15.42 -40.62 67.74
N LEU A 15 16.36 -41.03 66.87
CA LEU A 15 16.32 -40.71 65.45
C LEU A 15 15.10 -41.33 64.77
N LEU A 16 14.78 -42.59 65.08
CA LEU A 16 13.59 -43.27 64.56
C LEU A 16 12.32 -42.54 65.00
N VAL A 17 12.21 -42.14 66.28
CA VAL A 17 11.11 -41.34 66.80
C VAL A 17 11.02 -39.97 66.12
N LEU A 18 12.15 -39.30 65.86
CA LEU A 18 12.16 -38.01 65.15
C LEU A 18 11.71 -38.16 63.70
N ILE A 19 12.12 -39.22 62.99
CA ILE A 19 11.67 -39.53 61.63
C ILE A 19 10.17 -39.84 61.62
N LEU A 20 9.71 -40.64 62.59
CA LEU A 20 8.31 -41.03 62.71
C LEU A 20 7.42 -39.82 63.05
N LEU A 21 7.87 -38.93 63.94
CA LEU A 21 7.25 -37.63 64.20
C LEU A 21 7.25 -36.75 62.95
N ALA A 22 8.35 -36.72 62.19
CA ALA A 22 8.43 -35.93 60.96
C ALA A 22 7.46 -36.41 59.86
N LEU A 23 7.08 -37.69 59.87
CA LEU A 23 6.04 -38.26 59.00
C LEU A 23 4.62 -37.98 59.52
N ILE A 24 4.41 -38.00 60.85
CA ILE A 24 3.09 -37.79 61.46
C ILE A 24 2.67 -36.31 61.46
N ILE A 25 3.58 -35.38 61.74
CA ILE A 25 3.29 -33.93 61.86
C ILE A 25 2.54 -33.41 60.62
N PRO A 26 2.99 -33.66 59.37
CA PRO A 26 2.22 -33.36 58.17
C PRO A 26 0.75 -33.79 58.18
N LEU A 27 0.47 -35.02 58.61
CA LEU A 27 -0.86 -35.62 58.57
C LEU A 27 -1.81 -34.98 59.60
N VAL A 28 -1.29 -34.66 60.79
CA VAL A 28 -2.09 -34.07 61.88
C VAL A 28 -2.45 -32.61 61.60
N PHE A 29 -1.49 -31.82 61.09
CA PHE A 29 -1.67 -30.37 60.91
C PHE A 29 -2.30 -29.96 59.57
N LYS A 30 -2.46 -30.90 58.62
CA LYS A 30 -3.04 -30.64 57.28
C LYS A 30 -4.34 -29.82 57.32
N LYS A 31 -5.33 -30.24 58.11
CA LYS A 31 -6.65 -29.55 58.20
C LYS A 31 -6.53 -28.13 58.75
N GLN A 32 -5.68 -27.92 59.75
CA GLN A 32 -5.47 -26.61 60.36
C GLN A 32 -4.80 -25.64 59.39
N ILE A 33 -3.75 -26.09 58.70
CA ILE A 33 -3.02 -25.28 57.71
C ILE A 33 -3.93 -24.94 56.54
N THR A 34 -4.70 -25.91 56.02
CA THR A 34 -5.66 -25.67 54.93
C THR A 34 -6.66 -24.58 55.30
N LYS A 35 -7.21 -24.62 56.53
CA LYS A 35 -8.15 -23.60 57.01
C LYS A 35 -7.50 -22.21 57.09
N ILE A 36 -6.30 -22.11 57.65
CA ILE A 36 -5.55 -20.85 57.77
C ILE A 36 -5.27 -20.27 56.38
N VAL A 37 -4.75 -21.08 55.45
CA VAL A 37 -4.47 -20.66 54.07
C VAL A 37 -5.74 -20.15 53.37
N LYS A 38 -6.85 -20.89 53.43
CA LYS A 38 -8.13 -20.46 52.84
C LYS A 38 -8.63 -19.14 53.45
N THR A 39 -8.53 -18.97 54.76
CA THR A 39 -9.00 -17.76 55.43
C THR A 39 -8.16 -16.54 55.06
N GLU A 40 -6.83 -16.66 55.13
CA GLU A 40 -5.93 -15.52 54.89
C GLU A 40 -5.93 -15.07 53.43
N ILE A 41 -5.92 -16.00 52.47
CA ILE A 41 -5.97 -15.63 51.05
C ILE A 41 -7.27 -14.87 50.71
N ASN A 42 -8.42 -15.38 51.18
CA ASN A 42 -9.72 -14.75 50.95
C ASN A 42 -9.89 -13.43 51.74
N LYS A 43 -9.19 -13.27 52.88
CA LYS A 43 -9.19 -12.02 53.64
C LYS A 43 -8.51 -10.89 52.85
N THR A 44 -7.44 -11.20 52.11
CA THR A 44 -6.56 -10.21 51.48
C THR A 44 -6.91 -9.88 50.03
N LEU A 45 -7.47 -10.83 49.27
CA LEU A 45 -7.71 -10.66 47.83
C LEU A 45 -9.17 -10.35 47.46
N LEU A 46 -9.36 -9.45 46.50
CA LEU A 46 -10.53 -9.27 45.64
C LEU A 46 -10.47 -10.24 44.44
N ALA A 47 -10.28 -11.53 44.72
CA ALA A 47 -10.19 -12.57 43.71
C ALA A 47 -10.87 -13.85 44.19
N LYS A 48 -11.37 -14.65 43.25
CA LYS A 48 -11.78 -16.02 43.52
C LYS A 48 -10.52 -16.89 43.48
N VAL A 49 -10.11 -17.41 44.64
CA VAL A 49 -9.00 -18.35 44.74
C VAL A 49 -9.53 -19.77 44.96
N ASP A 50 -9.09 -20.68 44.11
CA ASP A 50 -9.42 -22.11 44.17
C ASP A 50 -8.14 -22.96 44.13
N PHE A 51 -8.17 -24.14 44.75
CA PHE A 51 -7.05 -25.10 44.76
C PHE A 51 -7.51 -26.50 45.20
N GLU A 52 -6.80 -27.53 44.72
CA GLU A 52 -7.16 -28.93 44.95
C GLU A 52 -6.84 -29.37 46.40
N ASP A 53 -5.58 -29.22 46.81
CA ASP A 53 -5.11 -29.71 48.12
C ASP A 53 -4.04 -28.79 48.73
N VAL A 54 -3.89 -28.88 50.05
CA VAL A 54 -2.79 -28.25 50.79
C VAL A 54 -2.09 -29.30 51.62
N SER A 55 -0.79 -29.44 51.43
CA SER A 55 0.05 -30.39 52.16
C SER A 55 1.20 -29.70 52.89
N LEU A 56 1.71 -30.37 53.93
CA LEU A 56 2.88 -29.94 54.69
C LEU A 56 3.98 -30.98 54.50
N SER A 57 5.20 -30.56 54.18
CA SER A 57 6.36 -31.44 54.10
C SER A 57 7.51 -30.92 54.94
N LEU A 58 8.13 -31.79 55.73
CA LEU A 58 9.33 -31.47 56.50
C LEU A 58 10.63 -31.81 55.76
N PHE A 59 10.54 -32.46 54.59
CA PHE A 59 11.69 -32.97 53.85
C PHE A 59 12.05 -32.11 52.64
N LYS A 60 11.06 -31.48 51.98
CA LYS A 60 11.25 -30.76 50.70
C LYS A 60 12.21 -29.56 50.81
N HIS A 61 12.12 -28.79 51.90
CA HIS A 61 12.94 -27.60 52.15
C HIS A 61 13.67 -27.63 53.51
N PHE A 62 13.99 -28.82 54.03
CA PHE A 62 14.64 -28.97 55.34
C PHE A 62 15.91 -28.10 55.46
N PRO A 63 16.13 -27.35 56.57
CA PRO A 63 15.44 -27.43 57.87
C PRO A 63 14.10 -26.67 57.97
N ASN A 64 13.66 -25.99 56.91
CA ASN A 64 12.35 -25.35 56.85
C ASN A 64 11.26 -26.37 56.49
N ALA A 65 10.03 -26.06 56.89
CA ALA A 65 8.87 -26.81 56.45
C ALA A 65 8.29 -26.19 55.18
N SER A 66 7.77 -27.02 54.29
CA SER A 66 7.12 -26.62 53.04
C SER A 66 5.61 -26.70 53.20
N ILE A 67 4.91 -25.60 52.96
CA ILE A 67 3.46 -25.57 52.78
C ILE A 67 3.21 -25.58 51.28
N THR A 68 2.65 -26.66 50.76
CA THR A 68 2.46 -26.90 49.34
C THR A 68 0.98 -26.81 48.99
N ILE A 69 0.64 -26.02 47.97
CA ILE A 69 -0.71 -25.88 47.43
C ILE A 69 -0.70 -26.45 46.02
N ASP A 70 -1.53 -27.47 45.78
CA ASP A 70 -1.65 -28.14 44.49
C ASP A 70 -2.81 -27.54 43.68
N GLU A 71 -2.56 -27.34 42.37
CA GLU A 71 -3.50 -26.77 41.39
C GLU A 71 -4.14 -25.43 41.81
N VAL A 72 -3.34 -24.47 42.27
CA VAL A 72 -3.83 -23.15 42.68
C VAL A 72 -4.24 -22.30 41.47
N SER A 73 -5.41 -21.69 41.54
CA SER A 73 -5.91 -20.72 40.56
C SER A 73 -6.40 -19.45 41.25
N ILE A 74 -6.05 -18.30 40.67
CA ILE A 74 -6.48 -16.97 41.11
C ILE A 74 -7.20 -16.33 39.94
N ILE A 75 -8.50 -16.14 40.09
CA ILE A 75 -9.39 -15.56 39.09
C ILE A 75 -9.83 -14.19 39.59
N SER A 76 -9.72 -13.16 38.75
CA SER A 76 -10.12 -11.81 39.13
C SER A 76 -11.61 -11.77 39.46
N ALA A 77 -11.96 -11.20 40.62
CA ALA A 77 -13.34 -10.99 41.05
C ALA A 77 -13.84 -9.56 40.75
N LYS A 78 -13.04 -8.75 40.02
CA LYS A 78 -13.47 -7.41 39.58
C LYS A 78 -14.65 -7.54 38.60
N THR A 79 -15.71 -6.78 38.86
CA THR A 79 -16.85 -6.64 37.96
C THR A 79 -16.47 -5.77 36.76
N GLY A 80 -16.80 -6.20 35.53
CA GLY A 80 -16.46 -5.46 34.30
C GLY A 80 -15.57 -6.27 33.35
N THR A 81 -14.65 -5.59 32.66
CA THR A 81 -13.88 -6.10 31.50
C THR A 81 -13.04 -7.36 31.77
N PHE A 82 -12.59 -7.61 33.01
CA PHE A 82 -11.77 -8.78 33.38
C PHE A 82 -12.51 -9.81 34.26
N SER A 83 -13.85 -9.79 34.25
CA SER A 83 -14.64 -10.70 35.08
C SER A 83 -14.40 -12.16 34.66
N ASN A 84 -13.88 -12.97 35.57
CA ASN A 84 -13.49 -14.37 35.37
C ASN A 84 -12.18 -14.62 34.61
N ASP A 85 -11.36 -13.60 34.40
CA ASP A 85 -10.00 -13.82 33.86
C ASP A 85 -9.08 -14.44 34.89
N THR A 86 -8.30 -15.44 34.45
CA THR A 86 -7.31 -16.12 35.29
C THR A 86 -6.04 -15.29 35.34
N VAL A 87 -5.72 -14.72 36.50
CA VAL A 87 -4.50 -13.95 36.76
C VAL A 87 -3.30 -14.87 36.93
N LEU A 88 -3.49 -15.95 37.69
CA LEU A 88 -2.48 -16.96 37.97
C LEU A 88 -3.12 -18.34 38.00
N TYR A 89 -2.49 -19.31 37.36
CA TYR A 89 -2.65 -20.73 37.66
C TYR A 89 -1.27 -21.32 37.93
N ALA A 90 -1.11 -22.22 38.89
CA ALA A 90 0.11 -22.99 39.06
C ALA A 90 -0.21 -24.43 39.42
N LYS A 91 0.51 -25.38 38.80
CA LYS A 91 0.35 -26.80 39.12
C LYS A 91 0.70 -27.06 40.59
N GLN A 92 1.75 -26.41 41.08
CA GLN A 92 2.12 -26.45 42.49
C GLN A 92 2.74 -25.10 42.90
N ALA A 93 2.34 -24.61 44.07
CA ALA A 93 2.92 -23.44 44.72
C ALA A 93 3.37 -23.82 46.14
N ASP A 94 4.66 -23.65 46.42
CA ASP A 94 5.27 -23.99 47.70
C ASP A 94 5.74 -22.74 48.46
N ALA A 95 5.34 -22.63 49.71
CA ALA A 95 5.86 -21.67 50.66
C ALA A 95 6.77 -22.36 51.68
N SER A 96 8.07 -22.06 51.64
CA SER A 96 9.03 -22.49 52.66
C SER A 96 8.87 -21.61 53.90
N ALA A 97 8.49 -22.20 55.02
CA ALA A 97 8.23 -21.52 56.28
C ALA A 97 9.10 -22.06 57.42
N ASN A 98 9.40 -21.19 58.39
CA ASN A 98 10.20 -21.60 59.55
C ASN A 98 9.47 -22.67 60.39
N LEU A 99 10.10 -23.84 60.57
CA LEU A 99 9.50 -25.00 61.25
C LEU A 99 8.98 -24.69 62.66
N ILE A 100 9.75 -23.96 63.47
CA ILE A 100 9.38 -23.63 64.85
C ILE A 100 8.15 -22.72 64.88
N SER A 101 8.06 -21.76 63.94
CA SER A 101 6.91 -20.87 63.83
C SER A 101 5.61 -21.59 63.46
N ILE A 102 5.69 -22.60 62.57
CA ILE A 102 4.54 -23.43 62.19
C ILE A 102 4.03 -24.26 63.38
N ILE A 103 4.94 -24.89 64.13
CA ILE A 103 4.59 -25.67 65.33
C ILE A 103 3.93 -24.78 66.40
N LYS A 104 4.40 -23.54 66.54
CA LYS A 104 3.81 -22.54 67.47
C LYS A 104 2.47 -21.98 66.98
N GLY A 105 2.16 -22.10 65.69
CA GLY A 105 0.91 -21.64 65.09
C GLY A 105 0.71 -20.12 65.08
N LYS A 106 1.79 -19.33 65.24
CA LYS A 106 1.75 -17.85 65.25
C LYS A 106 3.05 -17.28 64.67
N ASP A 107 2.95 -16.13 64.01
CA ASP A 107 4.08 -15.46 63.33
C ASP A 107 4.84 -16.42 62.40
N ILE A 108 4.10 -17.10 61.52
CA ILE A 108 4.64 -18.06 60.56
C ILE A 108 5.49 -17.31 59.56
N LYS A 109 6.82 -17.44 59.70
CA LYS A 109 7.79 -16.73 58.86
C LYS A 109 7.95 -17.43 57.53
N ILE A 110 7.47 -16.81 56.46
CA ILE A 110 7.66 -17.26 55.08
C ILE A 110 9.04 -16.81 54.61
N LEU A 111 9.89 -17.78 54.26
CA LEU A 111 11.29 -17.59 53.87
C LEU A 111 11.53 -17.82 52.37
N GLY A 112 10.64 -18.53 51.68
CA GLY A 112 10.76 -18.72 50.24
C GLY A 112 9.46 -19.10 49.55
N LEU A 113 9.36 -18.79 48.25
CA LEU A 113 8.23 -19.09 47.39
C LEU A 113 8.70 -19.82 46.13
N TYR A 114 8.09 -20.95 45.80
CA TYR A 114 8.49 -21.76 44.64
C TYR A 114 7.23 -22.11 43.84
N PHE A 115 7.29 -21.91 42.52
CA PHE A 115 6.15 -22.17 41.63
C PHE A 115 6.54 -23.16 40.55
N GLU A 116 5.74 -24.21 40.40
CA GLU A 116 5.89 -25.24 39.38
C GLU A 116 4.85 -25.06 38.28
N SER A 117 5.34 -24.90 37.05
CA SER A 117 4.53 -24.66 35.85
C SER A 117 3.48 -23.54 36.00
N PRO A 118 3.83 -22.35 36.53
CA PRO A 118 2.87 -21.27 36.62
C PRO A 118 2.49 -20.74 35.24
N ARG A 119 1.23 -20.35 35.08
CA ARG A 119 0.67 -19.58 33.97
C ARG A 119 0.20 -18.24 34.56
N MET A 120 0.87 -17.17 34.20
CA MET A 120 0.56 -15.81 34.64
C MET A 120 0.01 -15.01 33.47
N ASN A 121 -1.08 -14.29 33.71
CA ASN A 121 -1.68 -13.41 32.71
C ASN A 121 -1.87 -12.02 33.30
N ALA A 122 -1.06 -11.08 32.85
CA ALA A 122 -1.03 -9.69 33.30
C ALA A 122 -1.59 -8.79 32.20
N LEU A 123 -2.83 -8.33 32.36
CA LEU A 123 -3.54 -7.55 31.35
C LEU A 123 -3.92 -6.15 31.86
N VAL A 124 -3.73 -5.14 31.03
CA VAL A 124 -4.21 -3.76 31.19
C VAL A 124 -5.14 -3.43 30.03
N ASN A 125 -6.38 -3.03 30.32
CA ASN A 125 -7.35 -2.66 29.30
C ASN A 125 -7.16 -1.21 28.84
N LYS A 126 -7.93 -0.79 27.81
CA LYS A 126 -7.94 0.60 27.32
C LYS A 126 -8.21 1.67 28.38
N GLU A 127 -8.92 1.33 29.45
CA GLU A 127 -9.19 2.23 30.57
C GLU A 127 -8.02 2.32 31.58
N GLY A 128 -6.92 1.59 31.36
CA GLY A 128 -5.76 1.55 32.25
C GLY A 128 -5.96 0.66 33.49
N VAL A 129 -7.05 -0.11 33.55
CA VAL A 129 -7.33 -1.02 34.66
C VAL A 129 -6.55 -2.31 34.47
N ALA A 130 -5.83 -2.73 35.50
CA ALA A 130 -5.06 -3.98 35.49
C ALA A 130 -5.85 -5.15 36.09
N ASN A 131 -5.77 -6.34 35.47
CA ASN A 131 -6.44 -7.55 35.95
C ASN A 131 -5.81 -8.13 37.24
N TRP A 132 -4.54 -7.81 37.53
CA TRP A 132 -3.79 -8.23 38.71
C TRP A 132 -3.96 -7.32 39.92
N ASP A 133 -4.67 -6.20 39.76
CA ASP A 133 -4.95 -5.26 40.83
C ASP A 133 -6.12 -5.81 41.69
N ILE A 134 -5.82 -6.87 42.44
CA ILE A 134 -6.77 -7.72 43.17
C ILE A 134 -6.54 -7.69 44.69
N VAL A 135 -5.77 -6.76 45.22
CA VAL A 135 -5.59 -6.60 46.67
C VAL A 135 -6.72 -5.72 47.20
N LYS A 136 -7.32 -6.08 48.32
CA LYS A 136 -8.36 -5.26 48.97
C LYS A 136 -7.75 -3.95 49.46
N GLU A 137 -8.31 -2.82 49.04
CA GLU A 137 -8.01 -1.52 49.62
C GLU A 137 -8.40 -1.53 51.10
N THR A 138 -7.46 -1.20 51.98
CA THR A 138 -7.75 -0.89 53.38
C THR A 138 -7.96 0.61 53.52
N GLU A 139 -9.20 1.04 53.75
CA GLU A 139 -9.42 2.41 54.22
C GLU A 139 -8.75 2.61 55.58
N PRO A 140 -8.14 3.79 55.85
CA PRO A 140 -7.62 4.12 57.16
C PRO A 140 -8.78 4.34 58.12
N THR A 141 -9.30 3.25 58.69
CA THR A 141 -10.23 3.30 59.81
C THR A 141 -9.43 3.41 61.10
N SER A 142 -9.81 4.36 61.96
CA SER A 142 -9.18 4.66 63.27
C SER A 142 -9.35 3.55 64.32
N GLU A 143 -9.75 2.34 63.93
CA GLU A 143 -9.75 1.17 64.80
C GLU A 143 -8.53 0.32 64.47
N THR A 144 -7.63 0.21 65.44
CA THR A 144 -6.50 -0.72 65.38
C THR A 144 -7.06 -2.14 65.41
N ASP A 145 -7.21 -2.77 64.24
CA ASP A 145 -7.36 -4.23 64.16
C ASP A 145 -6.07 -4.85 64.71
N THR A 146 -6.09 -5.15 66.02
CA THR A 146 -4.95 -5.70 66.78
C THR A 146 -4.74 -7.19 66.52
N THR A 147 -5.48 -7.79 65.58
CA THR A 147 -5.21 -9.16 65.13
C THR A 147 -4.02 -9.17 64.17
N ALA A 148 -2.82 -9.34 64.73
CA ALA A 148 -1.60 -9.57 63.96
C ALA A 148 -1.82 -10.74 62.99
N SER A 149 -1.47 -10.54 61.70
CA SER A 149 -1.54 -11.62 60.71
C SER A 149 -0.77 -12.84 61.23
N PRO A 150 -1.32 -14.06 61.06
CA PRO A 150 -0.61 -15.26 61.48
C PRO A 150 0.66 -15.52 60.67
N PHE A 151 0.88 -14.80 59.56
CA PHE A 151 2.08 -14.89 58.71
C PHE A 151 2.91 -13.60 58.75
N SER A 152 4.22 -13.75 58.67
CA SER A 152 5.16 -12.66 58.39
C SER A 152 6.03 -13.01 57.19
N MET A 153 6.12 -12.08 56.23
CA MET A 153 6.95 -12.22 55.04
C MET A 153 8.39 -11.83 55.39
N SER A 154 9.30 -12.80 55.36
CA SER A 154 10.74 -12.61 55.52
C SER A 154 11.46 -13.32 54.37
N LEU A 155 10.99 -13.04 53.15
CA LEU A 155 11.39 -13.74 51.94
C LEU A 155 12.90 -13.65 51.76
N LYS A 156 13.53 -14.78 51.46
CA LYS A 156 14.97 -14.89 51.17
C LYS A 156 15.27 -15.42 49.77
N LYS A 157 14.35 -16.21 49.22
CA LYS A 157 14.51 -16.87 47.93
C LYS A 157 13.15 -17.06 47.26
N TYR A 158 13.12 -17.01 45.93
CA TYR A 158 11.99 -17.50 45.17
C TYR A 158 12.45 -18.21 43.89
N SER A 159 11.59 -19.05 43.32
CA SER A 159 11.83 -19.61 41.98
C SER A 159 10.55 -19.94 41.22
N ILE A 160 10.68 -19.96 39.90
CA ILE A 160 9.69 -20.40 38.93
C ILE A 160 10.35 -21.49 38.09
N HIS A 161 9.71 -22.66 37.99
CA HIS A 161 10.09 -23.75 37.11
C HIS A 161 9.03 -23.90 36.02
N ASN A 162 9.44 -24.02 34.76
CA ASN A 162 8.57 -24.19 33.59
C ASN A 162 7.42 -23.15 33.49
N GLY A 163 7.70 -21.89 33.78
CA GLY A 163 6.69 -20.82 33.81
C GLY A 163 6.26 -20.31 32.43
N TYR A 164 5.08 -19.68 32.40
CA TYR A 164 4.58 -18.89 31.28
C TYR A 164 4.05 -17.55 31.78
N ILE A 165 4.44 -16.47 31.09
CA ILE A 165 3.93 -15.12 31.33
C ILE A 165 3.34 -14.60 30.04
N HIS A 166 2.08 -14.18 30.10
CA HIS A 166 1.45 -13.31 29.11
C HIS A 166 1.31 -11.92 29.73
N TYR A 167 1.82 -10.89 29.05
CA TYR A 167 1.58 -9.49 29.36
C TYR A 167 0.90 -8.83 28.16
N GLY A 168 -0.16 -8.06 28.41
CA GLY A 168 -0.85 -7.29 27.38
C GLY A 168 -1.34 -5.98 27.97
N ASP A 169 -0.90 -4.87 27.40
CA ASP A 169 -1.33 -3.54 27.78
C ASP A 169 -1.88 -2.80 26.57
N GLU A 170 -3.20 -2.64 26.56
CA GLU A 170 -3.93 -2.00 25.48
C GLU A 170 -3.74 -0.47 25.46
N THR A 171 -3.29 0.14 26.57
CA THR A 171 -3.05 1.59 26.64
C THR A 171 -1.78 1.98 25.91
N SER A 172 -0.74 1.17 26.06
CA SER A 172 0.57 1.38 25.45
C SER A 172 0.77 0.55 24.18
N GLY A 173 -0.14 -0.37 23.84
CA GLY A 173 0.04 -1.28 22.70
C GLY A 173 1.18 -2.30 22.91
N THR A 174 1.49 -2.60 24.18
CA THR A 174 2.61 -3.45 24.59
C THR A 174 2.15 -4.88 24.83
N TYR A 175 2.83 -5.85 24.22
CA TYR A 175 2.55 -7.28 24.43
C TYR A 175 3.83 -8.05 24.64
N ALA A 176 3.85 -8.92 25.66
CA ALA A 176 4.94 -9.86 25.88
C ALA A 176 4.42 -11.27 26.12
N ASN A 177 5.11 -12.26 25.55
CA ASN A 177 4.86 -13.68 25.79
C ASN A 177 6.18 -14.35 26.11
N ILE A 178 6.27 -14.98 27.28
CA ILE A 178 7.49 -15.65 27.72
C ILE A 178 7.14 -17.08 28.11
N TYR A 179 7.72 -18.04 27.41
CA TYR A 179 7.51 -19.48 27.60
C TYR A 179 8.73 -20.15 28.22
N GLY A 180 8.49 -21.20 29.00
CA GLY A 180 9.53 -22.06 29.57
C GLY A 180 10.47 -21.32 30.52
N ILE A 181 9.90 -20.48 31.38
CA ILE A 181 10.67 -19.67 32.33
C ILE A 181 11.22 -20.56 33.44
N GLU A 182 12.54 -20.59 33.53
CA GLU A 182 13.33 -21.10 34.64
C GLU A 182 13.97 -19.91 35.35
N HIS A 183 13.38 -19.48 36.46
CA HIS A 183 13.82 -18.28 37.16
C HIS A 183 14.09 -18.58 38.62
N SER A 184 15.15 -18.00 39.16
CA SER A 184 15.42 -17.99 40.60
C SER A 184 15.95 -16.64 41.05
N GLY A 185 15.51 -16.20 42.23
CA GLY A 185 15.94 -14.96 42.85
C GLY A 185 16.30 -15.17 44.32
N SER A 186 17.33 -14.50 44.82
CA SER A 186 17.70 -14.53 46.25
C SER A 186 18.20 -13.17 46.73
N GLY A 187 17.75 -12.76 47.92
CA GLY A 187 18.03 -11.44 48.51
C GLY A 187 17.38 -11.32 49.89
N ASP A 188 17.63 -10.22 50.60
CA ASP A 188 17.00 -9.94 51.90
C ASP A 188 15.88 -8.90 51.73
N PHE A 189 14.67 -9.37 51.46
CA PHE A 189 13.51 -8.53 51.17
C PHE A 189 13.01 -7.75 52.41
N THR A 190 13.62 -7.95 53.59
CA THR A 190 13.28 -7.20 54.80
C THR A 190 14.01 -5.86 54.89
N GLN A 191 15.05 -5.65 54.07
CA GLN A 191 15.81 -4.42 54.02
C GLN A 191 15.21 -3.44 53.02
N ASN A 192 15.35 -2.14 53.30
CA ASN A 192 14.96 -1.10 52.34
C ASN A 192 15.87 -1.08 51.11
N ILE A 193 17.15 -1.43 51.29
CA ILE A 193 18.14 -1.56 50.22
C ILE A 193 18.74 -2.96 50.30
N PHE A 194 18.68 -3.73 49.22
CA PHE A 194 19.26 -5.07 49.17
C PHE A 194 19.68 -5.45 47.75
N THR A 195 20.53 -6.46 47.63
CA THR A 195 20.90 -7.04 46.33
C THR A 195 20.07 -8.30 46.08
N LEU A 196 19.36 -8.30 44.96
CA LEU A 196 18.63 -9.44 44.42
C LEU A 196 19.49 -10.13 43.35
N ASN A 197 20.03 -11.30 43.69
CA ASN A 197 20.73 -12.15 42.72
C ASN A 197 19.72 -12.97 41.95
N THR A 198 19.71 -12.84 40.63
CA THR A 198 18.77 -13.51 39.71
C THR A 198 19.49 -14.39 38.70
N LEU A 199 18.86 -15.51 38.37
CA LEU A 199 19.17 -16.36 37.23
C LEU A 199 17.86 -16.65 36.50
N THR A 200 17.78 -16.28 35.23
CA THR A 200 16.60 -16.45 34.37
C THR A 200 17.02 -17.16 33.10
N ASN A 201 16.33 -18.24 32.73
CA ASN A 201 16.38 -18.83 31.40
C ASN A 201 14.93 -18.86 30.88
N ALA A 202 14.73 -18.58 29.60
CA ALA A 202 13.43 -18.71 28.94
C ALA A 202 13.63 -19.35 27.56
N THR A 203 12.78 -20.32 27.23
CA THR A 203 12.86 -21.03 25.95
C THR A 203 12.46 -20.15 24.78
N ALA A 204 11.52 -19.22 24.99
CA ALA A 204 11.06 -18.28 23.99
C ALA A 204 10.49 -17.02 24.66
N ALA A 205 11.04 -15.85 24.35
CA ALA A 205 10.53 -14.55 24.74
C ALA A 205 10.16 -13.74 23.49
N SER A 206 8.92 -13.25 23.46
CA SER A 206 8.38 -12.42 22.39
C SER A 206 7.92 -11.10 22.99
N PHE A 207 8.23 -10.00 22.31
CA PHE A 207 7.89 -8.64 22.74
C PHE A 207 7.47 -7.81 21.52
N THR A 208 6.29 -7.21 21.59
CA THR A 208 5.68 -6.41 20.54
C THR A 208 5.22 -5.08 21.14
N GLN A 209 5.51 -3.99 20.43
CA GLN A 209 5.12 -2.64 20.82
C GLN A 209 4.55 -1.96 19.58
N ASP A 210 3.34 -1.39 19.67
CA ASP A 210 2.63 -0.73 18.55
C ASP A 210 2.54 -1.63 17.29
N ALA A 211 2.23 -2.91 17.50
CA ALA A 211 2.19 -3.96 16.46
C ALA A 211 3.53 -4.27 15.78
N ILE A 212 4.64 -3.67 16.21
CA ILE A 212 5.99 -3.98 15.72
C ILE A 212 6.62 -5.04 16.64
N PRO A 213 6.93 -6.25 16.13
CA PRO A 213 7.56 -7.30 16.92
C PRO A 213 9.07 -7.04 17.03
N TYR A 214 9.53 -6.63 18.22
CA TYR A 214 10.95 -6.39 18.49
C TYR A 214 11.69 -7.67 18.89
N LEU A 215 11.02 -8.58 19.62
CA LEU A 215 11.52 -9.92 19.92
C LEU A 215 10.49 -10.95 19.44
N VAL A 216 10.96 -12.02 18.80
CA VAL A 216 10.14 -13.14 18.35
C VAL A 216 10.83 -14.43 18.76
N ASP A 217 10.16 -15.19 19.64
CA ASP A 217 10.58 -16.49 20.17
C ASP A 217 12.06 -16.54 20.57
N THR A 218 12.54 -15.46 21.18
CA THR A 218 13.96 -15.26 21.48
C THR A 218 14.33 -16.06 22.71
N LYS A 219 15.24 -17.04 22.55
CA LYS A 219 15.80 -17.76 23.70
C LYS A 219 16.57 -16.77 24.56
N THR A 220 16.30 -16.74 25.87
CA THR A 220 16.81 -15.68 26.74
C THR A 220 17.45 -16.27 27.99
N ASP A 221 18.74 -15.99 28.21
CA ASP A 221 19.46 -16.34 29.44
C ASP A 221 20.01 -15.07 30.08
N ILE A 222 19.62 -14.78 31.32
CA ILE A 222 20.01 -13.57 32.05
C ILE A 222 20.51 -13.95 33.44
N LYS A 223 21.72 -13.49 33.79
CA LYS A 223 22.23 -13.53 35.16
C LYS A 223 22.54 -12.11 35.61
N ALA A 224 21.86 -11.66 36.65
CA ALA A 224 22.00 -10.28 37.12
C ALA A 224 21.91 -10.18 38.64
N ALA A 225 22.79 -9.37 39.23
CA ALA A 225 22.65 -8.88 40.59
C ALA A 225 22.04 -7.47 40.53
N ILE A 226 20.82 -7.34 41.04
CA ILE A 226 20.04 -6.09 40.99
C ILE A 226 20.01 -5.51 42.39
N GLN A 227 20.61 -4.35 42.60
CA GLN A 227 20.44 -3.60 43.84
C GLN A 227 19.11 -2.85 43.79
N ILE A 228 18.22 -3.19 44.71
CA ILE A 228 16.89 -2.60 44.84
C ILE A 228 16.91 -1.60 45.99
N ASP A 229 16.45 -0.38 45.74
CA ASP A 229 16.14 0.63 46.75
C ASP A 229 14.63 0.90 46.73
N ASN A 230 13.92 0.37 47.72
CA ASN A 230 12.48 0.48 47.83
C ASN A 230 12.00 1.89 48.22
N ALA A 231 12.86 2.72 48.83
CA ALA A 231 12.47 4.08 49.18
C ALA A 231 12.40 4.99 47.95
N SER A 232 13.25 4.72 46.95
CA SER A 232 13.31 5.49 45.71
C SER A 232 12.75 4.73 44.50
N ASN A 233 12.30 3.49 44.65
CA ASN A 233 11.92 2.56 43.59
C ASN A 233 12.99 2.44 42.49
N THR A 234 14.26 2.37 42.89
CA THR A 234 15.41 2.34 41.99
C THR A 234 16.02 0.94 41.93
N TYR A 235 16.27 0.47 40.72
CA TYR A 235 16.83 -0.84 40.38
C TYR A 235 18.15 -0.61 39.66
N THR A 236 19.26 -0.86 40.35
CA THR A 236 20.62 -0.69 39.81
C THR A 236 21.18 -2.05 39.43
N PHE A 237 21.75 -2.17 38.24
CA PHE A 237 22.30 -3.43 37.73
C PHE A 237 23.65 -3.20 37.06
N ASN A 238 24.46 -4.25 37.07
CA ASN A 238 25.72 -4.34 36.34
C ASN A 238 25.94 -5.81 35.99
N THR A 239 25.68 -6.15 34.72
CA THR A 239 25.74 -7.53 34.23
C THR A 239 26.41 -7.57 32.87
N ASP A 240 27.17 -8.63 32.63
CA ASP A 240 27.75 -9.04 31.35
C ASP A 240 27.15 -10.33 30.79
N ASP A 241 26.16 -10.89 31.49
CA ASP A 241 25.56 -12.20 31.24
C ASP A 241 24.10 -12.05 30.78
N ILE A 242 23.85 -11.23 29.75
CA ILE A 242 22.55 -11.17 29.04
C ILE A 242 22.74 -11.82 27.67
N LEU A 243 22.16 -12.99 27.46
CA LEU A 243 22.23 -13.73 26.20
C LEU A 243 20.83 -13.80 25.57
N LEU A 244 20.69 -13.16 24.40
CA LEU A 244 19.48 -13.18 23.58
C LEU A 244 19.77 -13.98 22.30
N ASN A 245 19.23 -15.18 22.18
CA ASN A 245 19.68 -16.20 21.23
C ASN A 245 21.19 -16.46 21.38
N ASN A 246 22.00 -15.91 20.47
CA ASN A 246 23.47 -15.96 20.51
C ASN A 246 24.10 -14.58 20.78
N LEU A 247 23.28 -13.52 20.89
CA LEU A 247 23.72 -12.16 21.13
C LEU A 247 24.05 -11.97 22.61
N LEU A 248 25.34 -11.90 22.93
CA LEU A 248 25.82 -11.60 24.27
C LEU A 248 25.87 -10.08 24.47
N LEU A 249 25.23 -9.60 25.54
CA LEU A 249 25.13 -8.21 25.93
C LEU A 249 25.60 -8.04 27.37
N SER A 250 26.23 -6.90 27.59
CA SER A 250 26.47 -6.36 28.93
C SER A 250 25.68 -5.07 29.08
N ALA A 251 25.12 -4.86 30.27
CA ALA A 251 24.38 -3.67 30.62
C ALA A 251 24.70 -3.25 32.05
N ASN A 252 24.91 -1.95 32.25
CA ASN A 252 25.11 -1.35 33.56
C ASN A 252 24.34 -0.05 33.67
N GLY A 253 23.83 0.25 34.86
CA GLY A 253 23.01 1.43 35.03
C GLY A 253 21.93 1.27 36.09
N PHE A 254 20.92 2.14 36.00
CA PHE A 254 19.73 2.04 36.82
C PHE A 254 18.46 2.33 36.03
N PHE A 255 17.37 1.76 36.52
CA PHE A 255 16.00 2.11 36.16
C PHE A 255 15.27 2.51 37.45
N GLN A 256 14.49 3.59 37.41
CA GLN A 256 13.74 4.10 38.53
C GLN A 256 12.30 4.34 38.12
N LEU A 257 11.37 3.73 38.86
CA LEU A 257 9.94 3.97 38.72
C LEU A 257 9.56 5.22 39.52
N VAL A 258 9.33 6.35 38.83
CA VAL A 258 8.95 7.61 39.50
C VAL A 258 7.46 7.60 39.84
N ASN A 259 6.64 7.16 38.89
CA ASN A 259 5.22 6.85 39.04
C ASN A 259 4.80 5.92 37.87
N ASP A 260 3.50 5.62 37.75
CA ASP A 260 2.97 4.65 36.79
C ASP A 260 3.30 4.94 35.31
N SER A 261 3.54 6.21 34.95
CA SER A 261 3.82 6.63 33.57
C SER A 261 5.16 7.37 33.39
N THR A 262 5.95 7.51 34.46
CA THR A 262 7.23 8.24 34.42
C THR A 262 8.35 7.36 34.95
N TYR A 263 9.38 7.17 34.11
CA TYR A 263 10.56 6.37 34.44
C TYR A 263 11.82 7.23 34.31
N LYS A 264 12.76 7.07 35.24
CA LYS A 264 14.09 7.67 35.14
C LYS A 264 15.12 6.57 34.93
N MET A 265 16.04 6.75 33.99
CA MET A 265 17.02 5.73 33.63
C MET A 265 18.36 6.33 33.26
N ASP A 266 19.42 5.57 33.50
CA ASP A 266 20.76 5.77 32.95
C ASP A 266 21.33 4.38 32.71
N ILE A 267 21.15 3.88 31.49
CA ILE A 267 21.46 2.52 31.09
C ILE A 267 22.50 2.58 29.99
N GLN A 268 23.66 2.01 30.24
CA GLN A 268 24.70 1.78 29.24
C GLN A 268 24.68 0.31 28.86
N PHE A 269 24.81 0.03 27.57
CA PHE A 269 24.86 -1.33 27.05
C PHE A 269 25.94 -1.46 25.99
N LYS A 270 26.53 -2.64 25.90
CA LYS A 270 27.48 -2.99 24.85
C LYS A 270 27.46 -4.49 24.58
N SER A 271 27.86 -4.85 23.38
CA SER A 271 27.92 -6.22 22.89
C SER A 271 29.41 -6.62 22.83
N PRO A 272 30.00 -7.23 23.89
CA PRO A 272 31.45 -7.34 24.06
C PRO A 272 32.15 -8.23 23.02
N ALA A 273 31.48 -9.27 22.52
CA ALA A 273 31.96 -10.14 21.45
C ALA A 273 30.77 -10.78 20.75
N ASN A 274 30.45 -10.32 19.53
CA ASN A 274 29.37 -10.88 18.73
C ASN A 274 29.78 -10.99 17.27
N THR A 275 29.22 -11.98 16.60
CA THR A 275 29.31 -12.08 15.15
C THR A 275 28.23 -11.24 14.50
N PHE A 276 28.43 -10.86 13.24
CA PHE A 276 27.41 -10.20 12.44
C PHE A 276 26.11 -11.01 12.38
N LYS A 277 26.19 -12.34 12.41
CA LYS A 277 25.03 -13.24 12.46
C LYS A 277 24.19 -13.04 13.72
N ASP A 278 24.83 -12.79 14.86
CA ASP A 278 24.13 -12.66 16.15
C ASP A 278 23.28 -11.38 16.16
N ILE A 279 23.77 -10.29 15.59
CA ILE A 279 23.00 -9.04 15.42
C ILE A 279 21.85 -9.23 14.42
N LEU A 280 22.08 -9.92 13.30
CA LEU A 280 21.04 -10.21 12.31
C LEU A 280 19.87 -11.04 12.89
N SER A 281 20.13 -11.87 13.90
CA SER A 281 19.09 -12.67 14.55
C SER A 281 17.99 -11.83 15.23
N MET A 282 18.33 -10.57 15.57
CA MET A 282 17.46 -9.61 16.26
C MET A 282 16.63 -8.73 15.31
N VAL A 283 16.83 -8.82 13.99
CA VAL A 283 16.04 -8.04 13.01
C VAL A 283 14.59 -8.55 13.03
N PRO A 284 13.55 -7.70 13.16
CA PRO A 284 12.15 -8.14 13.24
C PRO A 284 11.69 -9.07 12.11
N ALA A 285 10.83 -10.05 12.43
CA ALA A 285 10.35 -11.10 11.52
C ALA A 285 9.65 -10.58 10.25
N MET A 286 8.98 -9.44 10.33
CA MET A 286 8.34 -8.78 9.18
C MET A 286 9.35 -8.38 8.08
N TYR A 287 10.63 -8.25 8.43
CA TYR A 287 11.72 -8.01 7.50
C TYR A 287 12.55 -9.28 7.20
N LYS A 288 12.16 -10.45 7.77
CA LYS A 288 12.84 -11.76 7.68
C LYS A 288 12.31 -12.72 6.61
N GLN A 289 12.06 -12.30 5.37
CA GLN A 289 11.85 -13.32 4.33
C GLN A 289 13.14 -14.15 4.14
N ASP A 290 13.14 -15.38 4.67
CA ASP A 290 14.21 -16.38 4.61
C ASP A 290 15.53 -16.08 5.37
N PHE A 291 15.57 -15.13 6.32
CA PHE A 291 16.80 -14.84 7.08
C PHE A 291 17.28 -16.00 7.98
N ASP A 292 16.40 -16.87 8.47
CA ASP A 292 16.82 -18.00 9.33
C ASP A 292 17.69 -19.03 8.57
N LYS A 293 17.66 -18.99 7.23
CA LYS A 293 18.47 -19.84 6.34
C LYS A 293 19.75 -19.16 5.87
N LEU A 294 20.10 -18.01 6.44
CA LEU A 294 21.23 -17.20 6.02
C LEU A 294 22.48 -17.55 6.84
N ASN A 295 23.56 -17.85 6.13
CA ASN A 295 24.88 -17.98 6.68
C ASN A 295 25.50 -16.58 6.72
N ALA A 296 25.75 -16.06 7.92
CA ALA A 296 26.46 -14.80 8.12
C ALA A 296 27.73 -15.01 8.95
N SER A 297 28.73 -14.18 8.67
CA SER A 297 29.99 -14.12 9.42
C SER A 297 30.54 -12.69 9.42
N GLY A 298 31.60 -12.46 10.19
CA GLY A 298 32.19 -11.14 10.42
C GLY A 298 31.94 -10.65 11.83
N GLU A 299 32.62 -9.56 12.19
CA GLU A 299 32.53 -8.97 13.52
C GLU A 299 31.44 -7.90 13.52
N ALA A 300 30.61 -7.88 14.56
CA ALA A 300 29.67 -6.81 14.78
C ALA A 300 29.67 -6.38 16.25
N SER A 301 29.62 -5.08 16.49
CA SER A 301 29.49 -4.54 17.82
C SER A 301 28.35 -3.52 17.87
N VAL A 302 27.53 -3.63 18.91
CA VAL A 302 26.52 -2.64 19.27
C VAL A 302 26.89 -2.10 20.64
N LYS A 303 26.89 -0.78 20.79
CA LYS A 303 27.07 -0.12 22.09
C LYS A 303 26.31 1.19 22.13
N GLY A 304 25.87 1.57 23.31
CA GLY A 304 25.15 2.81 23.48
C GLY A 304 24.70 3.09 24.90
N PHE A 305 23.93 4.14 25.04
CA PHE A 305 23.23 4.47 26.28
C PHE A 305 21.80 4.95 26.02
N VAL A 306 20.97 4.85 27.06
CA VAL A 306 19.68 5.52 27.20
C VAL A 306 19.67 6.20 28.56
N LYS A 307 19.48 7.52 28.59
CA LYS A 307 19.63 8.34 29.80
C LYS A 307 18.61 9.47 29.86
N GLY A 308 17.92 9.59 30.98
CA GLY A 308 16.98 10.68 31.24
C GLY A 308 15.66 10.18 31.79
N ILE A 309 14.61 10.97 31.56
CA ILE A 309 13.24 10.66 31.96
C ILE A 309 12.48 10.23 30.72
N TYR A 310 11.73 9.13 30.83
CA TYR A 310 10.72 8.71 29.86
C TYR A 310 9.34 8.96 30.44
N SER A 311 8.48 9.63 29.69
CA SER A 311 7.06 9.83 29.97
C SER A 311 6.30 10.04 28.65
N PRO A 312 4.95 10.14 28.65
CA PRO A 312 4.19 10.43 27.42
C PRO A 312 4.56 11.77 26.75
N GLN A 313 5.25 12.69 27.46
CA GLN A 313 5.67 14.00 26.95
C GLN A 313 7.18 14.13 26.76
N GLN A 314 7.98 13.16 27.24
CA GLN A 314 9.44 13.28 27.27
C GLN A 314 10.10 11.95 26.89
N MET A 315 11.05 12.00 25.96
CA MET A 315 11.92 10.86 25.67
C MET A 315 13.28 11.02 26.38
N PRO A 316 13.93 9.92 26.78
CA PRO A 316 15.30 9.96 27.26
C PRO A 316 16.27 10.25 26.10
N ALA A 317 17.41 10.83 26.42
CA ALA A 317 18.53 10.91 25.49
C ALA A 317 19.08 9.52 25.20
N TYR A 318 19.56 9.29 23.99
CA TYR A 318 20.19 8.04 23.58
C TYR A 318 21.35 8.29 22.60
N ASP A 319 22.28 7.36 22.57
CA ASP A 319 23.33 7.28 21.56
C ASP A 319 23.63 5.80 21.34
N VAL A 320 23.36 5.31 20.14
CA VAL A 320 23.49 3.90 19.78
C VAL A 320 24.37 3.81 18.55
N THR A 321 25.43 3.02 18.65
CA THR A 321 26.36 2.74 17.56
C THR A 321 26.32 1.28 17.19
N LEU A 322 26.27 1.01 15.88
CA LEU A 322 26.42 -0.31 15.27
C LEU A 322 27.63 -0.26 14.34
N GLU A 323 28.61 -1.10 14.63
CA GLU A 323 29.82 -1.26 13.84
C GLU A 323 29.88 -2.68 13.28
N VAL A 324 30.01 -2.83 11.96
CA VAL A 324 30.24 -4.12 11.29
C VAL A 324 31.59 -4.06 10.59
N ARG A 325 32.39 -5.12 10.76
CA ARG A 325 33.72 -5.29 10.16
C ARG A 325 33.83 -6.65 9.48
N ASN A 326 34.24 -6.63 8.22
CA ASN A 326 34.41 -7.84 7.41
C ASN A 326 33.16 -8.74 7.43
N GLY A 327 31.97 -8.13 7.45
CA GLY A 327 30.70 -8.83 7.43
C GLY A 327 30.50 -9.56 6.10
N SER A 328 29.80 -10.69 6.13
CA SER A 328 29.30 -11.34 4.94
C SER A 328 28.00 -12.06 5.23
N PHE A 329 27.14 -12.19 4.22
CA PHE A 329 25.97 -13.03 4.30
C PHE A 329 25.72 -13.81 3.00
N GLN A 330 25.08 -14.96 3.13
CA GLN A 330 24.65 -15.80 2.01
C GLN A 330 23.37 -16.55 2.36
N TYR A 331 22.36 -16.48 1.50
CA TYR A 331 21.22 -17.38 1.57
C TYR A 331 21.64 -18.79 1.14
N HIS A 332 21.23 -19.82 1.87
CA HIS A 332 21.62 -21.21 1.58
C HIS A 332 21.25 -21.66 0.15
N ASP A 333 20.13 -21.20 -0.38
CA ASP A 333 19.66 -21.53 -1.73
C ASP A 333 20.25 -20.65 -2.84
N LEU A 334 21.08 -19.66 -2.50
CA LEU A 334 21.73 -18.77 -3.46
C LEU A 334 23.24 -19.04 -3.56
N PRO A 335 23.80 -19.01 -4.78
CA PRO A 335 25.15 -19.51 -5.03
C PRO A 335 26.27 -18.57 -4.56
N LYS A 336 25.99 -17.27 -4.36
CA LYS A 336 27.03 -16.29 -4.03
C LYS A 336 26.72 -15.51 -2.74
N PRO A 337 27.75 -15.23 -1.91
CA PRO A 337 27.63 -14.35 -0.76
C PRO A 337 27.79 -12.88 -1.13
N VAL A 338 27.22 -11.98 -0.33
CA VAL A 338 27.69 -10.59 -0.20
C VAL A 338 28.83 -10.57 0.81
N LYS A 339 29.93 -9.90 0.49
CA LYS A 339 31.17 -9.93 1.30
C LYS A 339 31.65 -8.53 1.68
N ASN A 340 32.65 -8.51 2.55
CA ASN A 340 33.40 -7.33 2.97
C ASN A 340 32.51 -6.19 3.44
N ILE A 341 31.38 -6.53 4.07
CA ILE A 341 30.44 -5.56 4.60
C ILE A 341 31.13 -4.78 5.72
N GLN A 342 31.21 -3.47 5.56
CA GLN A 342 31.68 -2.53 6.56
C GLN A 342 30.58 -1.49 6.77
N LEU A 343 30.14 -1.34 8.01
CA LEU A 343 29.07 -0.43 8.36
C LEU A 343 29.45 0.31 9.65
N ASP A 344 29.38 1.63 9.61
CA ASP A 344 29.49 2.52 10.76
C ASP A 344 28.20 3.34 10.88
N LEU A 345 27.26 2.83 11.67
CA LEU A 345 25.97 3.46 11.94
C LEU A 345 25.96 4.04 13.36
N ARG A 346 25.51 5.29 13.50
CA ARG A 346 25.23 5.94 14.77
C ARG A 346 23.86 6.60 14.74
N ALA A 347 22.99 6.23 15.67
CA ALA A 347 21.71 6.87 15.90
C ALA A 347 21.74 7.53 17.28
N MET A 348 21.56 8.85 17.33
CA MET A 348 21.66 9.60 18.59
C MET A 348 20.57 10.67 18.72
N ASN A 349 20.18 10.93 19.95
CA ASN A 349 19.38 12.06 20.38
C ASN A 349 19.91 12.49 21.75
N VAL A 350 20.61 13.61 21.82
CA VAL A 350 21.40 13.97 23.01
C VAL A 350 20.59 14.56 24.16
N ASP A 351 19.35 14.99 23.92
CA ASP A 351 18.51 15.68 24.90
C ASP A 351 17.07 15.15 25.00
N GLY A 352 16.71 14.17 24.16
CA GLY A 352 15.38 13.58 24.12
C GLY A 352 14.37 14.38 23.30
N LEU A 353 14.76 15.51 22.69
CA LEU A 353 13.89 16.26 21.78
C LEU A 353 13.85 15.54 20.43
N PRO A 354 12.69 15.12 19.91
CA PRO A 354 12.61 14.35 18.67
C PRO A 354 13.37 14.99 17.50
N ASP A 355 13.31 16.32 17.40
CA ASP A 355 13.97 17.08 16.34
C ASP A 355 15.51 17.18 16.49
N ASN A 356 16.09 16.75 17.60
CA ASN A 356 17.56 16.66 17.74
C ASN A 356 18.10 15.27 17.42
N ALA A 357 17.25 14.38 16.91
CA ALA A 357 17.67 13.07 16.43
C ALA A 357 18.59 13.18 15.20
N VAL A 358 19.64 12.38 15.20
CA VAL A 358 20.62 12.26 14.12
C VAL A 358 20.83 10.78 13.81
N ILE A 359 20.73 10.43 12.53
CA ILE A 359 21.11 9.11 11.99
C ILE A 359 22.29 9.34 11.06
N ASP A 360 23.44 8.73 11.38
CA ASP A 360 24.68 8.87 10.63
C ASP A 360 25.21 7.48 10.24
N ILE A 361 25.24 7.22 8.94
CA ILE A 361 25.99 6.14 8.30
C ILE A 361 27.20 6.79 7.65
N SER A 362 28.26 6.95 8.44
CA SER A 362 29.50 7.61 8.01
C SER A 362 30.29 6.76 7.00
N LYS A 363 30.11 5.43 7.06
CA LYS A 363 30.70 4.45 6.16
C LYS A 363 29.76 3.28 5.96
N GLY A 364 29.31 3.07 4.74
CA GLY A 364 28.70 1.82 4.29
C GLY A 364 29.46 1.32 3.07
N TYR A 365 29.95 0.09 3.13
CA TYR A 365 30.68 -0.56 2.04
C TYR A 365 30.28 -2.03 1.99
N LEU A 366 30.07 -2.55 0.79
CA LEU A 366 29.85 -3.97 0.55
C LEU A 366 30.39 -4.37 -0.82
N GLU A 367 30.68 -5.66 -0.99
CA GLU A 367 31.10 -6.23 -2.27
C GLU A 367 30.11 -7.31 -2.74
N MET A 368 29.66 -7.16 -3.99
CA MET A 368 28.87 -8.15 -4.72
C MET A 368 29.69 -8.59 -5.94
N ASP A 369 30.12 -9.86 -5.98
CA ASP A 369 31.03 -10.39 -7.01
C ASP A 369 32.33 -9.60 -7.23
N LYS A 370 32.95 -9.08 -6.16
CA LYS A 370 34.13 -8.19 -6.21
C LYS A 370 33.84 -6.80 -6.79
N GLU A 371 32.60 -6.45 -7.06
CA GLU A 371 32.21 -5.08 -7.39
C GLU A 371 31.92 -4.32 -6.08
N PRO A 372 32.68 -3.26 -5.77
CA PRO A 372 32.46 -2.47 -4.56
C PRO A 372 31.25 -1.55 -4.71
N PHE A 373 30.49 -1.43 -3.63
CA PHE A 373 29.41 -0.46 -3.49
C PHE A 373 29.60 0.31 -2.18
N GLU A 374 29.69 1.63 -2.30
CA GLU A 374 29.91 2.58 -1.22
C GLU A 374 28.66 3.44 -1.02
N LEU A 375 28.29 3.68 0.24
CA LEU A 375 27.22 4.58 0.62
C LEU A 375 27.61 5.36 1.89
N ARG A 376 27.15 6.60 1.96
CA ARG A 376 27.12 7.41 3.18
C ARG A 376 25.75 8.07 3.29
N PHE A 377 25.26 8.24 4.50
CA PHE A 377 23.94 8.80 4.75
C PHE A 377 23.93 9.54 6.08
N LEU A 378 23.47 10.78 6.08
CA LEU A 378 23.29 11.58 7.29
C LEU A 378 21.90 12.20 7.25
N PHE A 379 21.13 12.00 8.31
CA PHE A 379 19.82 12.59 8.50
C PHE A 379 19.77 13.32 9.85
N LYS A 380 19.34 14.58 9.84
CA LYS A 380 19.23 15.42 11.04
C LYS A 380 17.90 16.17 11.03
N ASN A 381 17.43 16.51 12.23
CA ASN A 381 16.26 17.38 12.41
C ASN A 381 15.00 16.85 11.72
N PRO A 382 14.51 15.65 12.12
CA PRO A 382 13.41 14.98 11.44
C PRO A 382 12.07 15.73 11.45
N GLU A 383 11.86 16.69 12.36
CA GLU A 383 10.60 17.44 12.45
C GLU A 383 10.69 18.78 11.71
N THR A 384 11.75 19.56 11.92
CA THR A 384 11.88 20.92 11.37
C THR A 384 12.49 20.94 9.97
N ASN A 385 13.82 20.79 9.87
CA ASN A 385 14.57 21.05 8.65
C ASN A 385 14.71 19.82 7.74
N LYS A 386 14.67 18.62 8.32
CA LYS A 386 14.84 17.33 7.65
C LYS A 386 16.08 17.37 6.74
N PHE A 387 17.23 17.66 7.34
CA PHE A 387 18.49 17.75 6.61
C PHE A 387 18.96 16.36 6.20
N VAL A 388 19.24 16.17 4.91
CA VAL A 388 19.79 14.94 4.35
C VAL A 388 21.13 15.25 3.69
N ASP A 389 22.14 14.40 3.92
CA ASP A 389 23.37 14.34 3.15
C ASP A 389 23.67 12.88 2.85
N ALA A 390 23.42 12.47 1.60
CA ALA A 390 23.56 11.10 1.15
C ALA A 390 24.41 11.05 -0.13
N ALA A 391 25.25 10.03 -0.24
CA ALA A 391 25.92 9.71 -1.48
C ALA A 391 26.03 8.19 -1.65
N ALA A 392 25.94 7.74 -2.90
CA ALA A 392 26.10 6.36 -3.27
C ALA A 392 26.99 6.27 -4.51
N LYS A 393 27.94 5.34 -4.48
CA LYS A 393 28.89 5.11 -5.55
C LYS A 393 29.11 3.62 -5.73
N GLY A 394 28.97 3.14 -6.96
CA GLY A 394 29.27 1.75 -7.24
C GLY A 394 28.91 1.32 -8.64
N LYS A 395 29.34 0.11 -8.94
CA LYS A 395 29.01 -0.61 -10.16
C LYS A 395 28.30 -1.89 -9.74
N ILE A 396 27.15 -2.15 -10.34
CA ILE A 396 26.31 -3.31 -10.02
C ILE A 396 25.95 -4.02 -11.32
N ASN A 397 26.40 -5.27 -11.44
CA ASN A 397 25.85 -6.19 -12.41
C ASN A 397 24.50 -6.74 -11.93
N LEU A 398 23.41 -6.18 -12.46
CA LEU A 398 22.04 -6.52 -12.08
C LEU A 398 21.70 -8.00 -12.36
N SER A 399 22.36 -8.63 -13.33
CA SER A 399 22.17 -10.07 -13.65
C SER A 399 22.56 -10.98 -12.48
N GLN A 400 23.40 -10.47 -11.59
CA GLN A 400 23.91 -11.21 -10.45
C GLN A 400 23.13 -10.93 -9.17
N ILE A 401 22.26 -9.91 -9.12
CA ILE A 401 21.48 -9.59 -7.90
C ILE A 401 20.69 -10.81 -7.42
N SER A 402 20.08 -11.56 -8.35
CA SER A 402 19.36 -12.81 -8.05
C SER A 402 20.24 -13.93 -7.47
N GLN A 403 21.57 -13.81 -7.57
CA GLN A 403 22.54 -14.75 -6.98
C GLN A 403 22.90 -14.39 -5.53
N PHE A 404 22.50 -13.21 -5.05
CA PHE A 404 22.80 -12.69 -3.70
C PHE A 404 21.54 -12.48 -2.87
N ILE A 405 20.44 -12.05 -3.49
CA ILE A 405 19.18 -11.66 -2.84
C ILE A 405 18.02 -12.28 -3.63
N LYS A 406 17.01 -12.77 -2.92
CA LYS A 406 15.79 -13.31 -3.55
C LYS A 406 14.98 -12.18 -4.15
N LEU A 407 14.63 -12.32 -5.43
CA LEU A 407 13.68 -11.44 -6.10
C LEU A 407 12.28 -12.05 -6.03
N GLU A 408 11.25 -11.22 -6.13
CA GLU A 408 9.87 -11.69 -6.20
C GLU A 408 9.69 -12.71 -7.34
N THR A 409 8.81 -13.69 -7.13
CA THR A 409 8.59 -14.77 -8.10
C THR A 409 8.12 -14.22 -9.45
N GLY A 410 8.87 -14.55 -10.51
CA GLY A 410 8.60 -14.09 -11.87
C GLY A 410 9.38 -12.84 -12.27
N THR A 411 10.08 -12.20 -11.32
CA THR A 411 10.94 -11.06 -11.61
C THR A 411 12.26 -11.53 -12.21
N LYS A 412 12.62 -10.99 -13.37
CA LYS A 412 13.97 -11.14 -13.94
C LYS A 412 14.56 -9.77 -14.16
N LEU A 413 15.80 -9.62 -13.76
CA LEU A 413 16.55 -8.37 -13.82
C LEU A 413 17.97 -8.67 -14.31
N SER A 414 18.42 -7.96 -15.34
CA SER A 414 19.83 -7.97 -15.77
C SER A 414 20.24 -6.63 -16.35
N GLY A 415 21.54 -6.47 -16.59
CA GLY A 415 22.14 -5.24 -17.07
C GLY A 415 23.25 -4.76 -16.14
N LEU A 416 23.89 -3.67 -16.54
CA LEU A 416 24.94 -3.02 -15.78
C LEU A 416 24.49 -1.62 -15.36
N LEU A 417 24.56 -1.35 -14.06
CA LEU A 417 24.32 -0.03 -13.49
C LEU A 417 25.62 0.51 -12.90
N MET A 418 26.07 1.66 -13.36
CA MET A 418 27.13 2.43 -12.70
C MET A 418 26.54 3.73 -12.20
N ALA A 419 26.79 4.06 -10.94
CA ALA A 419 26.32 5.29 -10.33
C ALA A 419 27.41 5.93 -9.47
N ASP A 420 27.46 7.25 -9.50
CA ASP A 420 28.18 8.09 -8.54
C ASP A 420 27.30 9.33 -8.37
N ALA A 421 26.48 9.34 -7.32
CA ALA A 421 25.45 10.35 -7.11
C ALA A 421 25.39 10.77 -5.65
N PHE A 422 25.08 12.05 -5.43
CA PHE A 422 24.90 12.62 -4.11
C PHE A 422 23.72 13.60 -4.07
N ILE A 423 23.18 13.76 -2.88
CA ILE A 423 22.19 14.76 -2.51
C ILE A 423 22.54 15.30 -1.12
N ARG A 424 22.49 16.61 -0.96
CA ARG A 424 22.77 17.29 0.30
C ARG A 424 21.90 18.53 0.44
N GLY A 425 21.13 18.64 1.51
CA GLY A 425 20.32 19.81 1.78
C GLY A 425 19.14 19.51 2.68
N ASN A 426 18.38 20.54 3.01
CA ASN A 426 17.13 20.40 3.76
C ASN A 426 16.01 19.92 2.82
N LEU A 427 15.19 18.96 3.24
CA LEU A 427 13.99 18.59 2.47
C LEU A 427 13.03 19.79 2.32
N SER A 428 13.02 20.71 3.30
CA SER A 428 12.27 21.96 3.19
C SER A 428 12.76 22.86 2.05
N ALA A 429 14.01 22.74 1.59
CA ALA A 429 14.49 23.48 0.42
C ALA A 429 13.85 23.01 -0.89
N ILE A 430 13.42 21.74 -0.93
CA ILE A 430 12.61 21.19 -2.02
C ILE A 430 11.15 21.66 -1.88
N GLN A 431 10.64 21.91 -0.68
CA GLN A 431 9.24 22.34 -0.51
C GLN A 431 9.06 23.85 -0.72
N ASN A 432 10.00 24.63 -0.18
CA ASN A 432 9.91 26.10 -0.09
C ASN A 432 10.81 26.82 -1.09
N THR A 433 11.47 26.07 -1.98
CA THR A 433 12.38 26.58 -3.04
C THR A 433 13.50 27.49 -2.53
N SER A 434 13.82 27.38 -1.23
CA SER A 434 14.72 28.25 -0.50
C SER A 434 15.54 27.46 0.50
N GLY A 435 16.83 27.79 0.62
CA GLY A 435 17.79 27.10 1.47
C GLY A 435 18.80 26.26 0.69
N ASP A 436 19.90 25.91 1.37
CA ASP A 436 21.03 25.21 0.77
C ASP A 436 20.64 23.79 0.35
N PHE A 437 20.86 23.51 -0.93
CA PHE A 437 20.64 22.22 -1.56
C PHE A 437 21.64 21.99 -2.70
N ALA A 438 22.27 20.83 -2.72
CA ALA A 438 23.13 20.38 -3.79
C ALA A 438 22.78 18.93 -4.14
N ALA A 439 22.63 18.66 -5.42
CA ALA A 439 22.53 17.30 -5.95
C ALA A 439 23.40 17.20 -7.18
N GLY A 440 23.98 16.03 -7.41
CA GLY A 440 24.81 15.84 -8.59
C GLY A 440 25.22 14.41 -8.78
N GLY A 441 25.80 14.14 -9.95
CA GLY A 441 26.33 12.83 -10.28
C GLY A 441 25.81 12.29 -11.59
N PHE A 442 25.90 10.98 -11.75
CA PHE A 442 25.44 10.29 -12.95
C PHE A 442 24.91 8.89 -12.68
N PHE A 443 24.12 8.41 -13.62
CA PHE A 443 23.71 7.01 -13.76
C PHE A 443 24.01 6.57 -15.21
N ASP A 444 24.77 5.49 -15.36
CA ASP A 444 25.04 4.83 -16.64
C ASP A 444 24.44 3.42 -16.59
N ILE A 445 23.41 3.20 -17.41
CA ILE A 445 22.69 1.95 -17.51
C ILE A 445 23.02 1.32 -18.87
N LYS A 446 23.45 0.05 -18.88
CA LYS A 446 23.72 -0.73 -20.09
C LYS A 446 23.03 -2.07 -20.05
N ASP A 447 22.49 -2.49 -21.19
CA ASP A 447 21.86 -3.79 -21.41
C ASP A 447 20.81 -4.17 -20.36
N LEU A 448 20.00 -3.18 -19.93
CA LEU A 448 18.93 -3.40 -18.96
C LEU A 448 17.89 -4.37 -19.53
N PHE A 449 17.62 -5.41 -18.76
CA PHE A 449 16.50 -6.31 -18.95
C PHE A 449 15.66 -6.31 -17.67
N PHE A 450 14.36 -6.10 -17.79
CA PHE A 450 13.43 -6.17 -16.67
C PHE A 450 12.10 -6.79 -17.09
N THR A 451 11.60 -7.72 -16.29
CA THR A 451 10.22 -8.22 -16.37
C THR A 451 9.76 -8.66 -14.99
N SER A 452 8.46 -8.56 -14.75
CA SER A 452 7.82 -9.03 -13.52
C SER A 452 6.39 -9.49 -13.84
N LYS A 453 5.67 -10.03 -12.86
CA LYS A 453 4.25 -10.36 -13.03
C LYS A 453 3.40 -9.14 -13.40
N ALA A 454 3.71 -7.98 -12.82
CA ALA A 454 3.03 -6.72 -13.12
C ALA A 454 3.47 -6.13 -14.48
N PHE A 455 4.66 -6.49 -14.96
CA PHE A 455 5.22 -6.01 -16.21
C PHE A 455 5.62 -7.18 -17.13
N PRO A 456 4.64 -7.86 -17.73
CA PRO A 456 4.85 -9.13 -18.44
C PRO A 456 5.57 -8.93 -19.78
N GLN A 457 5.37 -7.79 -20.46
CA GLN A 457 6.22 -7.47 -21.60
C GLN A 457 7.58 -6.99 -21.09
N PRO A 458 8.66 -7.72 -21.38
CA PRO A 458 9.97 -7.34 -20.86
C PRO A 458 10.44 -6.00 -21.43
N ILE A 459 11.07 -5.18 -20.60
CA ILE A 459 11.97 -4.13 -21.05
C ILE A 459 13.30 -4.80 -21.40
N LYS A 460 13.84 -4.56 -22.59
CA LYS A 460 15.10 -5.13 -23.06
C LYS A 460 16.03 -4.05 -23.61
N ASN A 461 17.31 -4.42 -23.76
CA ASN A 461 18.36 -3.62 -24.38
C ASN A 461 18.45 -2.18 -23.84
N GLY A 462 18.01 -1.98 -22.60
CA GLY A 462 17.86 -0.65 -22.04
C GLY A 462 19.22 0.00 -21.80
N ARG A 463 19.42 1.18 -22.37
CA ARG A 463 20.64 1.98 -22.27
C ARG A 463 20.27 3.40 -21.92
N MET A 464 20.91 3.98 -20.91
CA MET A 464 20.59 5.34 -20.46
C MET A 464 21.79 6.01 -19.83
N ASN A 465 22.05 7.26 -20.24
CA ASN A 465 23.04 8.13 -19.61
C ASN A 465 22.35 9.33 -18.98
N VAL A 466 22.24 9.30 -17.65
CA VAL A 466 21.63 10.36 -16.84
C VAL A 466 22.74 11.16 -16.17
N LYS A 467 22.69 12.48 -16.30
CA LYS A 467 23.54 13.41 -15.56
C LYS A 467 22.66 14.31 -14.69
N ILE A 468 23.07 14.50 -13.44
CA ILE A 468 22.43 15.42 -12.50
C ILE A 468 23.45 16.51 -12.16
N GLU A 469 23.04 17.76 -12.29
CA GLU A 469 23.85 18.91 -11.95
C GLU A 469 23.01 19.91 -11.16
N ASN A 470 23.56 20.46 -10.08
CA ASN A 470 22.94 21.56 -9.36
C ASN A 470 23.92 22.73 -9.32
N THR A 471 23.47 23.90 -9.77
CA THR A 471 24.27 25.13 -9.73
C THR A 471 23.75 26.10 -8.68
N GLY A 472 24.63 26.63 -7.84
CA GLY A 472 24.28 27.73 -6.93
C GLY A 472 23.55 27.32 -5.66
N GLY A 473 23.46 26.03 -5.33
CA GLY A 473 23.02 25.59 -4.01
C GLY A 473 21.52 25.71 -3.76
N VAL A 474 20.69 25.83 -4.80
CA VAL A 474 19.23 25.95 -4.70
C VAL A 474 18.60 24.73 -5.36
N ALA A 475 17.62 24.09 -4.71
CA ALA A 475 17.02 22.85 -5.19
C ALA A 475 16.45 22.97 -6.62
N ASP A 476 15.86 24.13 -6.91
CA ASP A 476 15.27 24.42 -8.21
C ASP A 476 16.29 24.65 -9.34
N ASN A 477 17.55 24.91 -9.02
CA ASN A 477 18.63 24.97 -10.02
C ASN A 477 19.16 23.58 -10.42
N THR A 478 18.52 22.50 -9.94
CA THR A 478 18.86 21.14 -10.36
C THR A 478 18.43 20.92 -11.80
N GLN A 479 19.34 20.37 -12.59
CA GLN A 479 19.12 19.97 -13.97
C GLN A 479 19.34 18.46 -14.07
N ILE A 480 18.41 17.78 -14.73
CA ILE A 480 18.50 16.34 -15.02
C ILE A 480 18.55 16.20 -16.53
N ASN A 481 19.65 15.64 -17.03
CA ASN A 481 19.89 15.49 -18.46
C ASN A 481 20.06 14.01 -18.81
N ILE A 482 19.08 13.47 -19.54
CA ILE A 482 19.17 12.19 -20.23
C ILE A 482 19.62 12.50 -21.66
N THR A 483 20.93 12.40 -21.89
CA THR A 483 21.54 12.72 -23.20
C THR A 483 21.12 11.75 -24.30
N SER A 484 20.98 10.48 -23.94
CA SER A 484 20.40 9.44 -24.77
C SER A 484 19.84 8.33 -23.90
N GLY A 485 18.67 7.84 -24.29
CA GLY A 485 17.97 6.71 -23.73
C GLY A 485 17.50 5.81 -24.86
N HIS A 486 17.62 4.51 -24.69
CA HIS A 486 17.07 3.50 -25.59
C HIS A 486 16.47 2.39 -24.74
N VAL A 487 15.25 1.97 -25.05
CA VAL A 487 14.62 0.79 -24.44
C VAL A 487 13.79 0.05 -25.49
N GLU A 488 13.71 -1.27 -25.36
CA GLU A 488 12.77 -2.08 -26.14
C GLU A 488 11.67 -2.63 -25.21
N ILE A 489 10.42 -2.25 -25.44
CA ILE A 489 9.28 -2.81 -24.71
C ILE A 489 8.75 -3.99 -25.53
N GLY A 490 8.96 -5.21 -25.05
CA GLY A 490 8.71 -6.40 -25.87
C GLY A 490 9.69 -6.47 -27.04
N ASN A 491 9.25 -6.05 -28.23
CA ASN A 491 10.06 -5.93 -29.45
C ASN A 491 9.99 -4.51 -30.06
N ASP A 492 9.44 -3.55 -29.31
CA ASP A 492 9.16 -2.21 -29.78
C ASP A 492 10.23 -1.24 -29.25
N PRO A 493 11.14 -0.74 -30.11
CA PRO A 493 12.22 0.16 -29.69
C PRO A 493 11.70 1.59 -29.49
N VAL A 494 12.25 2.24 -28.47
CA VAL A 494 12.03 3.65 -28.15
C VAL A 494 13.37 4.29 -27.80
N ASP A 495 13.79 5.24 -28.64
CA ASP A 495 14.91 6.13 -28.41
C ASP A 495 14.41 7.47 -27.89
N PHE A 496 15.07 8.05 -26.89
CA PHE A 496 14.66 9.32 -26.33
C PHE A 496 15.81 10.12 -25.74
N ASN A 497 15.59 11.42 -25.60
CA ASN A 497 16.36 12.31 -24.73
C ASN A 497 15.39 13.13 -23.89
N LEU A 498 15.88 13.64 -22.76
CA LEU A 498 15.07 14.44 -21.86
C LEU A 498 15.96 15.37 -21.05
N PHE A 499 15.66 16.66 -21.10
CA PHE A 499 16.22 17.67 -20.24
C PHE A 499 15.12 18.20 -19.31
N VAL A 500 15.36 18.14 -18.01
CA VAL A 500 14.48 18.69 -16.97
C VAL A 500 15.24 19.77 -16.21
N SER A 501 14.60 20.92 -16.01
CA SER A 501 15.11 22.02 -15.18
C SER A 501 14.00 22.61 -14.33
N GLN A 502 14.35 23.33 -13.26
CA GLN A 502 13.39 23.88 -12.30
C GLN A 502 12.43 22.82 -11.75
N PRO A 503 12.92 21.65 -11.29
CA PRO A 503 12.07 20.53 -10.90
C PRO A 503 11.18 20.83 -9.69
N VAL A 504 11.39 21.96 -9.01
CA VAL A 504 10.69 22.34 -7.79
C VAL A 504 9.60 23.38 -8.04
N THR A 505 9.93 24.56 -8.59
CA THR A 505 8.95 25.65 -8.76
C THR A 505 8.04 25.41 -9.96
N ASN A 506 8.63 25.05 -11.10
CA ASN A 506 7.93 24.88 -12.36
C ASN A 506 8.76 23.98 -13.27
N MET A 507 8.55 22.66 -13.13
CA MET A 507 9.29 21.66 -13.88
C MET A 507 9.17 21.93 -15.38
N ASN A 508 10.25 22.46 -15.96
CA ASN A 508 10.41 22.61 -17.40
C ASN A 508 10.97 21.31 -17.94
N PHE A 509 10.39 20.85 -19.04
CA PHE A 509 10.83 19.65 -19.74
C PHE A 509 11.03 19.98 -21.21
N ASP A 510 12.09 19.42 -21.80
CA ASP A 510 12.40 19.48 -23.22
C ASP A 510 12.96 18.11 -23.62
N GLY A 511 12.41 17.51 -24.67
CA GLY A 511 12.86 16.20 -25.09
C GLY A 511 12.35 15.80 -26.47
N GLN A 512 12.88 14.68 -26.91
CA GLN A 512 12.47 14.00 -28.13
C GLN A 512 12.32 12.52 -27.82
N ALA A 513 11.30 11.90 -28.39
CA ALA A 513 11.09 10.46 -28.38
C ALA A 513 10.80 9.98 -29.80
N ASN A 514 11.55 8.98 -30.24
CA ASN A 514 11.34 8.27 -31.50
C ASN A 514 11.15 6.80 -31.18
N GLY A 515 10.01 6.23 -31.54
CA GLY A 515 9.75 4.85 -31.26
C GLY A 515 8.60 4.27 -32.02
N ARG A 516 8.56 2.94 -31.99
CA ARG A 516 7.41 2.14 -32.39
C ARG A 516 6.79 1.58 -31.13
N PHE A 517 5.48 1.32 -31.16
CA PHE A 517 4.74 0.73 -30.06
C PHE A 517 3.57 -0.09 -30.57
N THR A 518 3.48 -1.34 -30.12
CA THR A 518 2.34 -2.22 -30.38
C THR A 518 1.26 -1.93 -29.35
N LEU A 519 0.12 -1.40 -29.79
CA LEU A 519 -0.96 -0.93 -28.93
C LEU A 519 -1.62 -2.05 -28.10
N ASP A 520 -1.49 -3.31 -28.53
CA ASP A 520 -1.91 -4.49 -27.77
C ASP A 520 -1.27 -4.57 -26.38
N ASN A 521 -0.08 -3.96 -26.22
CA ASN A 521 0.66 -3.91 -24.98
C ASN A 521 0.23 -2.75 -24.07
N LEU A 522 -0.63 -1.83 -24.52
CA LEU A 522 -1.03 -0.65 -23.76
C LEU A 522 -1.67 -0.99 -22.40
N LYS A 523 -2.40 -2.11 -22.34
CA LYS A 523 -3.04 -2.64 -21.13
C LYS A 523 -2.08 -2.95 -19.97
N GLN A 524 -0.77 -2.98 -20.20
CA GLN A 524 0.22 -3.14 -19.14
C GLN A 524 0.61 -1.82 -18.46
N PHE A 525 0.27 -0.68 -19.08
CA PHE A 525 0.61 0.66 -18.59
C PHE A 525 -0.61 1.41 -18.06
N ILE A 526 -1.79 1.16 -18.64
CA ILE A 526 -3.04 1.80 -18.25
C ILE A 526 -4.15 0.78 -18.12
N THR A 527 -5.10 1.08 -17.23
CA THR A 527 -6.36 0.34 -17.10
C THR A 527 -7.32 0.82 -18.18
N LEU A 528 -7.77 -0.09 -19.05
CA LEU A 528 -8.83 0.19 -20.02
C LEU A 528 -10.19 -0.10 -19.37
N GLU A 529 -11.24 0.57 -19.84
CA GLU A 529 -12.61 0.30 -19.41
C GLU A 529 -13.04 -1.14 -19.73
N PRO A 530 -13.94 -1.75 -18.94
CA PRO A 530 -14.42 -3.09 -19.20
C PRO A 530 -15.10 -3.23 -20.57
N GLY A 531 -14.62 -4.18 -21.37
CA GLY A 531 -15.10 -4.38 -22.75
C GLY A 531 -14.26 -3.67 -23.80
N THR A 532 -13.35 -2.78 -23.38
CA THR A 532 -12.49 -2.04 -24.30
C THR A 532 -11.25 -2.86 -24.69
N SER A 533 -10.98 -2.94 -25.98
CA SER A 533 -9.73 -3.50 -26.52
C SER A 533 -9.16 -2.61 -27.62
N LEU A 534 -7.83 -2.46 -27.58
CA LEU A 534 -7.07 -1.70 -28.55
C LEU A 534 -5.90 -2.55 -29.03
N SER A 535 -5.74 -2.63 -30.34
CA SER A 535 -4.64 -3.35 -31.00
C SER A 535 -4.12 -2.56 -32.19
N GLY A 536 -2.93 -2.89 -32.68
CA GLY A 536 -2.33 -2.26 -33.87
C GLY A 536 -0.97 -1.65 -33.60
N LEU A 537 -0.46 -0.93 -34.60
CA LEU A 537 0.88 -0.34 -34.54
C LEU A 537 0.81 1.18 -34.45
N MET A 538 1.58 1.76 -33.53
CA MET A 538 1.90 3.17 -33.50
C MET A 538 3.39 3.37 -33.76
N GLN A 539 3.75 4.38 -34.54
CA GLN A 539 5.11 4.87 -34.66
C GLN A 539 5.11 6.38 -34.55
N ALA A 540 5.98 6.93 -33.71
CA ALA A 540 6.04 8.35 -33.42
C ALA A 540 7.50 8.82 -33.39
N ASP A 541 7.77 9.98 -33.99
CA ASP A 541 8.98 10.77 -33.79
C ASP A 541 8.53 12.17 -33.38
N VAL A 542 8.61 12.45 -32.08
CA VAL A 542 7.95 13.59 -31.45
C VAL A 542 8.95 14.34 -30.59
N LYS A 543 9.04 15.64 -30.83
CA LYS A 543 9.71 16.63 -29.97
C LYS A 543 8.66 17.31 -29.11
N PHE A 544 8.94 17.42 -27.83
CA PHE A 544 8.05 18.03 -26.86
C PHE A 544 8.83 18.98 -25.96
N SER A 545 8.28 20.16 -25.69
CA SER A 545 8.78 21.05 -24.66
C SER A 545 7.65 21.83 -24.00
N GLY A 546 7.82 22.11 -22.71
CA GLY A 546 6.78 22.76 -21.92
C GLY A 546 7.17 22.83 -20.46
N ASN A 547 6.18 23.14 -19.62
CA ASN A 547 6.37 23.15 -18.18
C ASN A 547 5.09 22.73 -17.43
N LYS A 548 5.27 22.36 -16.16
CA LYS A 548 4.19 21.87 -15.30
C LYS A 548 3.06 22.88 -15.14
N GLN A 549 3.36 24.18 -15.02
CA GLN A 549 2.32 25.21 -14.87
C GLN A 549 1.37 25.29 -16.06
N LEU A 550 1.83 25.00 -17.29
CA LEU A 550 0.95 24.96 -18.46
C LEU A 550 -0.06 23.81 -18.35
N ILE A 551 0.37 22.65 -17.85
CA ILE A 551 -0.50 21.49 -17.60
C ILE A 551 -1.52 21.82 -16.50
N GLU A 552 -1.06 22.39 -15.38
CA GLU A 552 -1.94 22.75 -14.25
C GLU A 552 -2.96 23.84 -14.60
N LYS A 553 -2.60 24.79 -15.48
CA LYS A 553 -3.49 25.84 -15.97
C LYS A 553 -4.33 25.42 -17.19
N GLU A 554 -4.25 24.15 -17.58
CA GLU A 554 -4.95 23.60 -18.75
C GLU A 554 -4.62 24.35 -20.06
N GLN A 555 -3.46 25.00 -20.13
CA GLN A 555 -2.94 25.74 -21.28
C GLN A 555 -2.13 24.82 -22.20
N TYR A 556 -2.75 23.72 -22.61
CA TYR A 556 -2.13 22.69 -23.44
C TYR A 556 -1.74 23.21 -24.83
N ASP A 557 -2.40 24.26 -25.32
CA ASP A 557 -2.09 24.99 -26.55
C ASP A 557 -0.70 25.63 -26.56
N LYS A 558 -0.09 25.82 -25.38
CA LYS A 558 1.25 26.38 -25.21
C LYS A 558 2.35 25.35 -25.03
N ILE A 559 1.99 24.07 -24.88
CA ILE A 559 2.97 22.98 -24.87
C ILE A 559 3.41 22.78 -26.31
N GLN A 560 4.71 22.90 -26.56
CA GLN A 560 5.25 22.70 -27.90
C GLN A 560 5.32 21.21 -28.17
N LEU A 561 4.46 20.74 -29.06
CA LEU A 561 4.50 19.38 -29.58
C LEU A 561 4.73 19.44 -31.09
N SER A 562 5.75 18.78 -31.59
CA SER A 562 6.02 18.73 -33.02
C SER A 562 6.58 17.38 -33.43
N GLY A 563 6.36 16.97 -34.67
CA GLY A 563 6.88 15.70 -35.16
C GLY A 563 5.86 14.92 -35.97
N THR A 564 6.07 13.62 -36.12
CA THR A 564 5.21 12.77 -36.92
C THR A 564 4.68 11.62 -36.09
N THR A 565 3.46 11.18 -36.40
CA THR A 565 2.94 9.89 -35.95
C THR A 565 2.33 9.16 -37.11
N SER A 566 2.39 7.84 -37.03
CA SER A 566 1.65 6.94 -37.89
C SER A 566 1.00 5.85 -37.05
N LEU A 567 -0.25 5.56 -37.40
CA LEU A 567 -0.97 4.39 -36.91
C LEU A 567 -1.20 3.45 -38.09
N ALA A 568 -1.04 2.15 -37.86
CA ALA A 568 -1.31 1.13 -38.86
C ALA A 568 -2.06 -0.04 -38.25
N ASN A 569 -3.11 -0.48 -38.96
CA ASN A 569 -3.96 -1.61 -38.59
C ASN A 569 -4.48 -1.54 -37.15
N VAL A 570 -4.90 -0.34 -36.73
CA VAL A 570 -5.48 -0.17 -35.39
C VAL A 570 -6.89 -0.72 -35.39
N LYS A 571 -7.21 -1.53 -34.38
CA LYS A 571 -8.58 -1.96 -34.12
C LYS A 571 -8.97 -1.57 -32.71
N TYR A 572 -10.04 -0.79 -32.61
CA TYR A 572 -10.64 -0.33 -31.38
C TYR A 572 -12.02 -0.97 -31.23
N ILE A 573 -12.27 -1.61 -30.08
CA ILE A 573 -13.57 -2.17 -29.70
C ILE A 573 -13.89 -1.63 -28.32
N ASP A 574 -15.13 -1.21 -28.09
CA ASP A 574 -15.71 -0.92 -26.78
C ASP A 574 -17.19 -1.36 -26.76
N GLN A 575 -17.95 -0.92 -25.75
CA GLN A 575 -19.36 -1.27 -25.61
C GLN A 575 -20.24 -0.63 -26.69
N ASP A 576 -19.92 0.60 -27.13
CA ASP A 576 -20.68 1.35 -28.13
C ASP A 576 -20.33 0.91 -29.57
N TYR A 577 -19.14 0.34 -29.78
CA TYR A 577 -18.62 -0.14 -31.05
C TYR A 577 -18.22 -1.63 -30.99
N PRO A 578 -19.18 -2.55 -30.73
CA PRO A 578 -18.88 -3.96 -30.48
C PRO A 578 -18.32 -4.70 -31.71
N THR A 579 -18.62 -4.22 -32.92
CA THR A 579 -18.06 -4.79 -34.17
C THR A 579 -16.62 -4.33 -34.43
N GLY A 580 -16.17 -3.29 -33.72
CA GLY A 580 -14.84 -2.72 -33.78
C GLY A 580 -14.62 -1.76 -34.95
N ILE A 581 -14.04 -0.60 -34.65
CA ILE A 581 -13.57 0.38 -35.65
C ILE A 581 -12.14 0.01 -36.05
N VAL A 582 -11.88 -0.10 -37.35
CA VAL A 582 -10.55 -0.40 -37.88
C VAL A 582 -9.98 0.84 -38.57
N ILE A 583 -8.77 1.25 -38.18
CA ILE A 583 -7.97 2.28 -38.82
C ILE A 583 -6.80 1.57 -39.52
N ASN A 584 -6.91 1.42 -40.83
CA ASN A 584 -5.88 0.77 -41.65
C ASN A 584 -4.59 1.58 -41.64
N LYS A 585 -4.72 2.91 -41.76
CA LYS A 585 -3.60 3.83 -41.81
C LYS A 585 -4.03 5.22 -41.37
N LEU A 586 -3.26 5.84 -40.47
CA LEU A 586 -3.37 7.25 -40.14
C LEU A 586 -1.96 7.83 -40.10
N ASN A 587 -1.68 8.81 -40.93
CA ASN A 587 -0.42 9.55 -40.92
C ASN A 587 -0.70 11.00 -40.56
N SER A 588 -0.03 11.52 -39.53
CA SER A 588 -0.17 12.92 -39.17
C SER A 588 1.15 13.56 -38.76
N HIS A 589 1.16 14.88 -38.92
CA HIS A 589 2.26 15.76 -38.53
C HIS A 589 1.75 16.76 -37.49
N PHE A 590 2.37 16.75 -36.32
CA PHE A 590 2.09 17.70 -35.25
C PHE A 590 2.90 18.98 -35.47
N THR A 591 2.23 20.10 -35.35
CA THR A 591 2.83 21.41 -35.07
C THR A 591 2.35 21.86 -33.69
N PRO A 592 3.02 22.84 -33.05
CA PRO A 592 2.61 23.33 -31.73
C PRO A 592 1.14 23.79 -31.66
N THR A 593 0.55 24.17 -32.79
CA THR A 593 -0.82 24.71 -32.85
C THR A 593 -1.86 23.74 -33.42
N GLN A 594 -1.46 22.72 -34.17
CA GLN A 594 -2.40 21.83 -34.89
C GLN A 594 -1.80 20.46 -35.22
N ILE A 595 -2.68 19.47 -35.39
CA ILE A 595 -2.40 18.16 -35.95
C ILE A 595 -2.86 18.17 -37.41
N ASN A 596 -1.93 18.00 -38.34
CA ASN A 596 -2.23 17.85 -39.75
C ASN A 596 -2.31 16.37 -40.09
N ILE A 597 -3.51 15.87 -40.35
CA ILE A 597 -3.75 14.50 -40.83
C ILE A 597 -3.50 14.50 -42.33
N THR A 598 -2.38 13.89 -42.74
CA THR A 598 -2.01 13.78 -44.15
C THR A 598 -2.86 12.74 -44.86
N GLU A 599 -3.12 11.63 -44.19
CA GLU A 599 -3.92 10.52 -44.69
C GLU A 599 -4.57 9.80 -43.51
N PHE A 600 -5.83 9.47 -43.68
CA PHE A 600 -6.59 8.56 -42.83
C PHE A 600 -7.31 7.56 -43.73
N SER A 601 -7.30 6.29 -43.35
CA SER A 601 -8.11 5.25 -43.97
C SER A 601 -8.52 4.21 -42.93
N GLY A 602 -9.72 3.69 -43.07
CA GLY A 602 -10.27 2.72 -42.13
C GLY A 602 -11.58 2.14 -42.62
N ASN A 603 -12.16 1.25 -41.82
CA ASN A 603 -13.46 0.68 -42.10
C ASN A 603 -14.27 0.46 -40.82
N TYR A 604 -15.59 0.63 -40.95
CA TYR A 604 -16.56 0.33 -39.92
C TYR A 604 -17.89 -0.07 -40.59
N LEU A 605 -18.54 -1.13 -40.10
CA LEU A 605 -19.81 -1.65 -40.66
C LEU A 605 -19.82 -1.74 -42.21
N GLN A 606 -18.80 -2.40 -42.77
CA GLN A 606 -18.60 -2.57 -44.23
C GLN A 606 -18.46 -1.27 -45.04
N SER A 607 -18.20 -0.15 -44.36
CA SER A 607 -18.02 1.16 -44.99
C SER A 607 -16.55 1.54 -44.91
N ASN A 608 -15.90 1.76 -46.06
CA ASN A 608 -14.49 2.11 -46.13
C ASN A 608 -14.34 3.64 -46.19
N PHE A 609 -13.67 4.20 -45.19
CA PHE A 609 -13.45 5.62 -45.03
C PHE A 609 -12.04 5.98 -45.48
N SER A 610 -11.89 7.14 -46.11
CA SER A 610 -10.60 7.77 -46.30
C SER A 610 -10.68 9.28 -46.24
N GLY A 611 -9.61 9.95 -45.81
CA GLY A 611 -9.64 11.39 -45.63
C GLY A 611 -8.31 12.02 -45.25
N ASN A 612 -8.37 13.33 -45.04
CA ASN A 612 -7.27 14.16 -44.53
C ASN A 612 -7.86 15.39 -43.83
N GLY A 613 -7.02 16.20 -43.19
CA GLY A 613 -7.47 17.45 -42.61
C GLY A 613 -6.56 18.00 -41.53
N SER A 614 -7.07 18.92 -40.75
CA SER A 614 -6.36 19.56 -39.65
C SER A 614 -7.25 19.66 -38.42
N LEU A 615 -6.69 19.28 -37.26
CA LEU A 615 -7.32 19.40 -35.95
C LEU A 615 -6.49 20.35 -35.08
N GLN A 616 -7.15 21.13 -34.25
CA GLN A 616 -6.57 22.03 -33.27
C GLN A 616 -7.05 21.61 -31.88
N ASN A 617 -6.23 21.85 -30.86
CA ASN A 617 -6.58 21.58 -29.47
C ASN A 617 -6.89 20.10 -29.13
N ALA A 618 -6.28 19.17 -29.87
CA ALA A 618 -6.49 17.74 -29.66
C ALA A 618 -6.04 17.25 -28.28
N ILE A 619 -4.98 17.84 -27.71
CA ILE A 619 -4.49 17.52 -26.36
C ILE A 619 -5.52 17.96 -25.32
N GLY A 620 -6.03 19.20 -25.41
CA GLY A 620 -7.05 19.70 -24.49
C GLY A 620 -8.37 18.93 -24.56
N TYR A 621 -8.73 18.44 -25.76
CA TYR A 621 -9.90 17.57 -25.95
C TYR A 621 -9.70 16.18 -25.33
N ALA A 622 -8.54 15.54 -25.55
CA ALA A 622 -8.25 14.21 -25.00
C ALA A 622 -8.14 14.17 -23.46
N MET A 623 -8.02 15.33 -22.81
CA MET A 623 -8.02 15.47 -21.35
C MET A 623 -9.37 15.96 -20.79
N ASP A 624 -10.42 15.99 -21.62
CA ASP A 624 -11.78 16.46 -21.30
C ASP A 624 -11.84 17.91 -20.79
N LYS A 625 -10.91 18.77 -21.23
CA LYS A 625 -10.81 20.16 -20.76
C LYS A 625 -11.33 21.20 -21.73
N ASN A 626 -11.11 21.00 -23.04
CA ASN A 626 -11.41 22.00 -24.06
C ASN A 626 -12.07 21.40 -25.31
N SER A 627 -12.65 22.25 -26.15
CA SER A 627 -13.28 21.83 -27.41
C SER A 627 -12.27 21.49 -28.51
N LEU A 628 -12.55 20.45 -29.29
CA LEU A 628 -11.80 20.11 -30.50
C LEU A 628 -12.28 20.95 -31.68
N THR A 629 -11.37 21.66 -32.34
CA THR A 629 -11.68 22.46 -33.54
C THR A 629 -10.97 21.88 -34.76
N GLY A 630 -11.61 21.85 -35.93
CA GLY A 630 -10.93 21.29 -37.09
C GLY A 630 -11.67 21.36 -38.42
N THR A 631 -10.93 21.09 -39.48
CA THR A 631 -11.46 20.91 -40.84
C THR A 631 -11.01 19.59 -41.38
N LEU A 632 -11.95 18.75 -41.80
CA LEU A 632 -11.71 17.39 -42.30
C LEU A 632 -12.32 17.24 -43.69
N ASN A 633 -11.60 16.55 -44.57
CA ASN A 633 -12.14 16.03 -45.82
C ASN A 633 -12.26 14.52 -45.66
N ALA A 634 -13.48 13.98 -45.77
CA ALA A 634 -13.73 12.56 -45.67
C ALA A 634 -14.48 12.06 -46.91
N SER A 635 -14.17 10.83 -47.29
CA SER A 635 -14.88 10.09 -48.32
C SER A 635 -15.20 8.69 -47.82
N VAL A 636 -16.36 8.18 -48.21
CA VAL A 636 -16.77 6.81 -47.96
C VAL A 636 -17.21 6.17 -49.28
N ASP A 637 -16.87 4.89 -49.48
CA ASP A 637 -17.26 4.17 -50.69
C ASP A 637 -18.76 3.82 -50.68
N LYS A 638 -19.20 3.06 -49.68
CA LYS A 638 -20.56 2.61 -49.46
C LYS A 638 -20.87 2.69 -47.98
N MET A 639 -22.04 3.20 -47.62
CA MET A 639 -22.50 3.27 -46.23
C MET A 639 -23.94 2.80 -46.16
N ASN A 640 -24.24 1.88 -45.24
CA ASN A 640 -25.61 1.45 -44.97
C ASN A 640 -26.07 2.06 -43.64
N LEU A 641 -26.79 3.17 -43.70
CA LEU A 641 -27.24 3.90 -42.50
C LEU A 641 -28.20 3.07 -41.64
N ASN A 642 -28.90 2.08 -42.21
CA ASN A 642 -29.74 1.18 -41.43
C ASN A 642 -28.91 0.44 -40.36
N ASN A 643 -27.68 0.03 -40.71
CA ASN A 643 -26.79 -0.67 -39.78
C ASN A 643 -26.20 0.26 -38.71
N TRP A 644 -26.16 1.58 -38.96
CA TRP A 644 -25.58 2.56 -38.04
C TRP A 644 -26.60 3.07 -37.02
N ILE A 645 -27.89 2.98 -37.32
CA ILE A 645 -28.98 3.38 -36.44
C ILE A 645 -29.37 2.22 -35.50
N ASP A 646 -29.32 0.98 -35.99
CA ASP A 646 -29.68 -0.23 -35.24
C ASP A 646 -28.64 -0.61 -34.14
N THR A 647 -27.47 0.02 -34.13
CA THR A 647 -26.42 -0.27 -33.13
C THR A 647 -26.73 0.25 -31.73
N GLU A 648 -27.74 1.11 -31.54
CA GLU A 648 -28.15 1.56 -30.18
C GLU A 648 -28.95 0.48 -29.41
N GLU A 649 -29.45 -0.57 -30.06
CA GLU A 649 -30.38 -1.54 -29.43
C GLU A 649 -29.76 -2.89 -29.02
N THR A 650 -28.46 -3.12 -29.23
CA THR A 650 -27.88 -4.45 -28.97
C THR A 650 -27.37 -4.64 -27.54
N THR A 651 -28.29 -4.67 -26.57
CA THR A 651 -28.14 -5.52 -25.37
C THR A 651 -29.36 -6.42 -25.22
N ASP A 652 -29.11 -7.73 -25.32
CA ASP A 652 -29.95 -8.88 -24.99
C ASP A 652 -31.22 -9.15 -25.82
N SER A 653 -31.04 -10.07 -26.79
CA SER A 653 -32.12 -10.86 -27.37
C SER A 653 -32.57 -11.97 -26.41
N SER A 654 -33.67 -11.75 -25.66
CA SER A 654 -34.75 -12.73 -25.49
C SER A 654 -35.87 -12.21 -24.58
N SER A 655 -36.96 -11.69 -25.17
CA SER A 655 -38.30 -11.68 -24.57
C SER A 655 -39.30 -10.99 -25.50
N THR A 656 -40.28 -11.75 -26.00
CA THR A 656 -41.51 -11.22 -26.60
C THR A 656 -42.36 -10.54 -25.53
N ALA A 657 -42.24 -9.22 -25.41
CA ALA A 657 -43.26 -8.33 -24.88
C ALA A 657 -42.99 -6.93 -25.46
N ALA A 658 -44.03 -6.27 -25.97
CA ALA A 658 -43.95 -4.93 -26.55
C ALA A 658 -43.27 -3.95 -25.58
N ALA A 659 -42.00 -3.65 -25.84
CA ALA A 659 -41.28 -2.58 -25.17
C ALA A 659 -41.68 -1.28 -25.86
N THR A 660 -42.22 -0.35 -25.08
CA THR A 660 -42.36 1.05 -25.50
C THR A 660 -40.94 1.59 -25.64
N GLU A 661 -40.41 1.59 -26.87
CA GLU A 661 -39.12 2.17 -27.22
C GLU A 661 -39.09 3.64 -26.80
N SER A 662 -38.36 3.96 -25.74
CA SER A 662 -37.96 5.33 -25.47
C SER A 662 -36.67 5.60 -26.24
N THR A 663 -36.78 5.77 -27.56
CA THR A 663 -35.68 6.37 -28.32
C THR A 663 -35.45 7.75 -27.70
N THR A 664 -34.25 8.03 -27.19
CA THR A 664 -33.88 9.39 -26.76
C THR A 664 -33.26 10.13 -27.94
N PRO A 665 -33.48 11.46 -28.09
CA PRO A 665 -32.85 12.19 -29.18
C PRO A 665 -31.32 12.14 -29.12
N PHE A 666 -30.68 12.03 -30.28
CA PHE A 666 -29.22 12.05 -30.39
C PHE A 666 -28.67 13.40 -29.87
N LEU A 667 -27.84 13.38 -28.83
CA LEU A 667 -27.26 14.59 -28.26
C LEU A 667 -26.03 15.01 -29.06
N VAL A 668 -26.04 16.25 -29.57
CA VAL A 668 -24.88 16.79 -30.30
C VAL A 668 -23.83 17.25 -29.28
N PRO A 669 -22.57 16.77 -29.35
CA PRO A 669 -21.53 17.17 -28.40
C PRO A 669 -21.27 18.68 -28.44
N GLY A 670 -21.22 19.31 -27.25
CA GLY A 670 -20.92 20.74 -27.11
C GLY A 670 -19.43 21.09 -27.23
N ASN A 671 -18.55 20.09 -27.15
CA ASN A 671 -17.10 20.23 -27.17
C ASN A 671 -16.48 19.99 -28.56
N LEU A 672 -17.27 20.07 -29.64
CA LEU A 672 -16.81 19.89 -31.01
C LEU A 672 -17.14 21.12 -31.88
N ASP A 673 -16.13 21.64 -32.59
CA ASP A 673 -16.24 22.65 -33.66
C ASP A 673 -15.58 22.13 -34.94
N ILE A 674 -16.28 21.26 -35.66
CA ILE A 674 -15.74 20.49 -36.78
C ILE A 674 -16.44 20.86 -38.08
N LYS A 675 -15.64 21.19 -39.09
CA LYS A 675 -16.07 21.39 -40.48
C LYS A 675 -15.67 20.19 -41.32
N LEU A 676 -16.64 19.36 -41.70
CA LEU A 676 -16.44 18.13 -42.46
C LEU A 676 -16.92 18.31 -43.91
N PHE A 677 -16.01 18.23 -44.86
CA PHE A 677 -16.34 18.07 -46.28
C PHE A 677 -16.49 16.58 -46.58
N ALA A 678 -17.72 16.13 -46.82
CA ALA A 678 -18.05 14.72 -46.95
C ALA A 678 -18.39 14.35 -48.40
N LYS A 679 -17.84 13.24 -48.87
CA LYS A 679 -18.23 12.57 -50.12
C LYS A 679 -18.65 11.13 -49.85
N ALA A 680 -19.73 10.66 -50.43
CA ALA A 680 -20.10 9.24 -50.37
C ALA A 680 -20.42 8.70 -51.75
N GLY A 681 -19.84 7.55 -52.11
CA GLY A 681 -20.16 6.86 -53.36
C GLY A 681 -21.62 6.40 -53.38
N GLN A 682 -22.03 5.66 -52.35
CA GLN A 682 -23.39 5.17 -52.15
C GLN A 682 -23.77 5.20 -50.66
N VAL A 683 -24.95 5.72 -50.33
CA VAL A 683 -25.56 5.61 -49.00
C VAL A 683 -26.92 4.90 -49.15
N LEU A 684 -27.11 3.81 -48.42
CA LEU A 684 -28.39 3.11 -48.32
C LEU A 684 -29.08 3.55 -47.03
N TYR A 685 -30.33 4.01 -47.15
CA TYR A 685 -31.20 4.30 -46.01
C TYR A 685 -32.63 3.83 -46.33
N ASP A 686 -33.22 3.09 -45.40
CA ASP A 686 -34.45 2.30 -45.62
C ASP A 686 -34.32 1.47 -46.91
N LYS A 687 -35.10 1.82 -47.95
CA LYS A 687 -35.11 1.13 -49.26
C LYS A 687 -34.39 1.92 -50.37
N VAL A 688 -33.85 3.10 -50.07
CA VAL A 688 -33.35 4.04 -51.08
C VAL A 688 -31.83 4.09 -51.06
N SER A 689 -31.24 3.90 -52.24
CA SER A 689 -29.82 4.16 -52.48
C SER A 689 -29.62 5.58 -53.02
N TYR A 690 -28.86 6.38 -52.27
CA TYR A 690 -28.41 7.71 -52.63
C TYR A 690 -26.97 7.61 -53.12
N ASN A 691 -26.72 8.02 -54.37
CA ASN A 691 -25.41 7.92 -55.00
C ASN A 691 -24.78 9.30 -55.16
N ASN A 692 -23.45 9.32 -55.31
CA ASN A 692 -22.67 10.52 -55.63
C ASN A 692 -22.92 11.68 -54.64
N ILE A 693 -22.96 11.37 -53.34
CA ILE A 693 -23.23 12.37 -52.32
C ILE A 693 -22.01 13.25 -52.14
N ASN A 694 -22.22 14.56 -52.09
CA ASN A 694 -21.19 15.55 -51.74
C ASN A 694 -21.81 16.72 -51.01
N GLY A 695 -21.24 17.13 -49.89
CA GLY A 695 -21.75 18.25 -49.09
C GLY A 695 -20.81 18.61 -47.95
N MET A 696 -21.22 19.61 -47.18
CA MET A 696 -20.50 20.03 -45.99
C MET A 696 -21.35 19.82 -44.75
N LEU A 697 -20.72 19.36 -43.68
CA LEU A 697 -21.30 19.15 -42.37
C LEU A 697 -20.54 20.01 -41.37
N LEU A 698 -21.24 20.85 -40.62
CA LEU A 698 -20.67 21.73 -39.60
C LEU A 698 -21.25 21.33 -38.24
N LEU A 699 -20.40 20.82 -37.35
CA LEU A 699 -20.71 20.67 -35.92
C LEU A 699 -20.19 21.89 -35.20
N ASN A 700 -21.06 22.64 -34.54
CA ASN A 700 -20.67 23.62 -33.53
C ASN A 700 -21.83 23.94 -32.59
N ASN A 701 -21.53 24.33 -31.34
CA ASN A 701 -22.52 24.76 -30.36
C ASN A 701 -23.72 23.80 -30.25
N GLU A 702 -23.46 22.49 -30.12
CA GLU A 702 -24.49 21.44 -29.99
C GLU A 702 -25.49 21.41 -31.16
N THR A 703 -25.03 21.87 -32.33
CA THR A 703 -25.79 21.92 -33.58
C THR A 703 -25.01 21.25 -34.70
N VAL A 704 -25.69 20.40 -35.46
CA VAL A 704 -25.21 19.87 -36.74
C VAL A 704 -25.89 20.67 -37.85
N LYS A 705 -25.12 21.21 -38.80
CA LYS A 705 -25.64 21.83 -40.03
C LYS A 705 -25.13 21.09 -41.25
N LEU A 706 -26.04 20.78 -42.15
CA LEU A 706 -25.78 20.21 -43.46
C LEU A 706 -25.94 21.32 -44.49
N GLU A 707 -24.89 21.59 -45.26
CA GLU A 707 -24.86 22.64 -46.26
C GLU A 707 -24.53 22.07 -47.64
N ASN A 708 -25.38 22.40 -48.62
CA ASN A 708 -25.23 22.07 -50.03
C ASN A 708 -24.99 20.56 -50.26
N VAL A 709 -25.73 19.72 -49.54
CA VAL A 709 -25.67 18.26 -49.72
C VAL A 709 -26.36 17.91 -51.02
N LYS A 710 -25.59 17.45 -52.00
CA LYS A 710 -26.09 16.98 -53.30
C LYS A 710 -26.07 15.47 -53.34
N ALA A 711 -27.10 14.85 -53.90
CA ALA A 711 -27.20 13.40 -54.06
C ALA A 711 -28.03 13.02 -55.30
N GLU A 712 -27.85 11.80 -55.79
CA GLU A 712 -28.64 11.21 -56.86
C GLU A 712 -29.45 10.02 -56.31
N ALA A 713 -30.77 10.05 -56.43
CA ALA A 713 -31.64 8.96 -55.98
C ALA A 713 -32.88 8.87 -56.88
N LEU A 714 -33.38 7.65 -57.10
CA LEU A 714 -34.63 7.40 -57.84
C LEU A 714 -34.66 8.12 -59.22
N LYS A 715 -33.52 8.12 -59.92
CA LYS A 715 -33.25 8.80 -61.20
C LYS A 715 -33.33 10.35 -61.20
N GLY A 716 -33.49 10.98 -60.04
CA GLY A 716 -33.47 12.43 -59.87
C GLY A 716 -32.25 12.94 -59.11
N THR A 717 -32.12 14.26 -59.04
CA THR A 717 -31.10 14.95 -58.22
C THR A 717 -31.75 15.62 -57.02
N ILE A 718 -31.10 15.51 -55.86
CA ILE A 718 -31.53 16.08 -54.59
C ILE A 718 -30.46 17.08 -54.14
N VAL A 719 -30.88 18.27 -53.74
CA VAL A 719 -30.07 19.23 -52.98
C VAL A 719 -30.73 19.42 -51.63
N PHE A 720 -29.98 19.29 -50.54
CA PHE A 720 -30.46 19.36 -49.18
C PHE A 720 -29.57 20.29 -48.33
N ASP A 721 -30.21 21.18 -47.60
CA ASP A 721 -29.63 21.92 -46.49
C ASP A 721 -30.46 21.64 -45.24
N GLY A 722 -29.83 21.55 -44.07
CA GLY A 722 -30.59 21.40 -42.84
C GLY A 722 -29.78 21.65 -41.59
N SER A 723 -30.45 21.75 -40.45
CA SER A 723 -29.83 21.82 -39.14
C SER A 723 -30.61 21.00 -38.13
N TYR A 724 -29.88 20.41 -37.19
CA TYR A 724 -30.38 19.71 -36.02
C TYR A 724 -29.65 20.26 -34.78
N SER A 725 -30.40 20.84 -33.83
CA SER A 725 -29.83 21.53 -32.66
C SER A 725 -30.43 21.00 -31.37
N THR A 726 -29.55 20.56 -30.46
CA THR A 726 -29.91 20.17 -29.09
C THR A 726 -29.55 21.25 -28.07
N ARG A 727 -29.21 22.46 -28.54
CA ARG A 727 -28.68 23.54 -27.71
C ARG A 727 -29.68 24.09 -26.68
N TYR A 728 -30.94 24.23 -27.08
CA TYR A 728 -31.98 24.85 -26.26
C TYR A 728 -32.78 23.82 -25.46
N ASP A 729 -33.15 22.71 -26.10
CA ASP A 729 -33.86 21.59 -25.47
C ASP A 729 -33.23 20.25 -25.92
N LYS A 730 -32.74 19.48 -24.93
CA LYS A 730 -32.12 18.17 -25.14
C LYS A 730 -33.15 17.08 -25.46
N LYS A 731 -34.42 17.29 -25.09
CA LYS A 731 -35.53 16.35 -25.31
C LYS A 731 -36.33 16.67 -26.56
N ASN A 732 -36.37 17.94 -26.96
CA ASN A 732 -37.09 18.39 -28.15
C ASN A 732 -36.20 19.21 -29.09
N PRO A 733 -35.30 18.56 -29.85
CA PRO A 733 -34.34 19.25 -30.72
C PRO A 733 -35.01 20.13 -31.78
N ASP A 734 -34.42 21.29 -32.06
CA ASP A 734 -34.83 22.17 -33.16
C ASP A 734 -34.34 21.61 -34.51
N ILE A 735 -35.20 21.67 -35.51
CA ILE A 735 -34.88 21.29 -36.89
C ILE A 735 -35.20 22.41 -37.88
N ASN A 736 -34.33 22.56 -38.87
CA ASN A 736 -34.57 23.33 -40.08
C ASN A 736 -34.17 22.47 -41.27
N MET A 737 -35.00 22.41 -42.30
CA MET A 737 -34.72 21.64 -43.51
C MET A 737 -35.14 22.43 -44.73
N ARG A 738 -34.29 22.42 -45.74
CA ARG A 738 -34.59 22.89 -47.08
C ARG A 738 -34.14 21.83 -48.08
N TYR A 739 -35.02 21.45 -48.99
CA TYR A 739 -34.63 20.57 -50.09
C TYR A 739 -35.11 21.09 -51.44
N THR A 740 -34.40 20.68 -52.48
CA THR A 740 -34.81 20.79 -53.88
C THR A 740 -34.60 19.45 -54.56
N ILE A 741 -35.68 18.90 -55.10
CA ILE A 741 -35.70 17.67 -55.89
C ILE A 741 -35.96 18.06 -57.34
N ARG A 742 -35.21 17.48 -58.28
CA ARG A 742 -35.42 17.65 -59.72
C ARG A 742 -35.50 16.29 -60.40
N ASP A 743 -36.50 16.16 -61.27
CA ASP A 743 -36.68 15.04 -62.20
C ASP A 743 -36.75 13.63 -61.57
N MET A 744 -37.23 13.52 -60.32
CA MET A 744 -37.32 12.25 -59.60
C MET A 744 -38.45 11.37 -60.15
N ASP A 745 -38.19 10.07 -60.35
CA ASP A 745 -39.18 9.13 -60.86
C ASP A 745 -40.29 8.89 -59.82
N LEU A 746 -41.53 9.28 -60.17
CA LEU A 746 -42.68 9.20 -59.26
C LEU A 746 -43.00 7.75 -58.85
N GLN A 747 -42.88 6.80 -59.76
CA GLN A 747 -43.24 5.41 -59.48
C GLN A 747 -42.24 4.79 -58.52
N GLN A 748 -40.94 5.05 -58.73
CA GLN A 748 -39.91 4.61 -57.79
C GLN A 748 -40.05 5.31 -56.43
N ALA A 749 -40.35 6.60 -56.38
CA ALA A 749 -40.59 7.33 -55.13
C ALA A 749 -41.81 6.80 -54.36
N PHE A 750 -42.92 6.52 -55.04
CA PHE A 750 -44.11 5.93 -54.44
C PHE A 750 -43.83 4.55 -53.85
N LEU A 751 -43.05 3.71 -54.53
CA LEU A 751 -42.67 2.38 -54.04
C LEU A 751 -41.67 2.44 -52.87
N SER A 752 -40.88 3.50 -52.79
CA SER A 752 -39.78 3.60 -51.82
C SER A 752 -40.15 4.31 -50.52
N PHE A 753 -41.11 5.24 -50.53
CA PHE A 753 -41.47 6.05 -49.36
C PHE A 753 -42.92 5.85 -48.91
N ASN A 754 -43.10 5.34 -47.69
CA ASN A 754 -44.43 5.18 -47.08
C ASN A 754 -45.19 6.52 -46.95
N SER A 755 -44.47 7.62 -46.71
CA SER A 755 -45.06 8.97 -46.63
C SER A 755 -45.67 9.41 -47.97
N VAL A 756 -45.04 9.08 -49.10
CA VAL A 756 -45.58 9.36 -50.44
C VAL A 756 -46.83 8.50 -50.69
N GLN A 757 -46.84 7.25 -50.24
CA GLN A 757 -48.03 6.39 -50.32
C GLN A 757 -49.21 6.94 -49.51
N ALA A 758 -48.94 7.45 -48.31
CA ALA A 758 -49.96 8.01 -47.43
C ALA A 758 -50.48 9.38 -47.90
N LEU A 759 -49.58 10.28 -48.32
CA LEU A 759 -49.92 11.65 -48.71
C LEU A 759 -50.48 11.73 -50.15
N MET A 760 -50.10 10.80 -51.02
CA MET A 760 -50.59 10.76 -52.40
C MET A 760 -50.93 9.31 -52.84
N PRO A 761 -52.00 8.69 -52.31
CA PRO A 761 -52.38 7.31 -52.64
C PRO A 761 -52.64 7.08 -54.14
N VAL A 762 -53.07 8.12 -54.86
CA VAL A 762 -53.25 8.11 -56.32
C VAL A 762 -51.92 7.91 -57.07
N GLY A 763 -50.79 8.18 -56.43
CA GLY A 763 -49.44 7.99 -56.97
C GLY A 763 -49.17 6.59 -57.51
N ARG A 764 -49.87 5.55 -56.99
CA ARG A 764 -49.80 4.18 -57.53
C ARG A 764 -50.20 4.06 -59.00
N PHE A 765 -50.99 5.01 -59.49
CA PHE A 765 -51.51 5.07 -60.86
C PHE A 765 -50.85 6.16 -61.69
N LEU A 766 -49.86 6.87 -61.15
CA LEU A 766 -49.22 8.00 -61.83
C LEU A 766 -47.78 7.63 -62.20
N SER A 767 -47.42 7.89 -63.45
CA SER A 767 -46.06 7.80 -63.98
C SER A 767 -45.61 9.20 -64.39
N GLY A 768 -44.34 9.55 -64.20
CA GLY A 768 -43.82 10.87 -64.56
C GLY A 768 -42.64 11.26 -63.68
N LYS A 769 -42.17 12.49 -63.85
CA LYS A 769 -41.05 13.07 -63.10
C LYS A 769 -41.53 14.14 -62.14
N ILE A 770 -41.10 14.10 -60.89
CA ILE A 770 -41.43 15.11 -59.88
C ILE A 770 -40.25 16.03 -59.65
N SER A 771 -40.55 17.32 -59.61
CA SER A 771 -39.67 18.34 -59.02
C SER A 771 -40.38 19.02 -57.86
N SER A 772 -39.66 19.30 -56.79
CA SER A 772 -40.24 19.90 -55.58
C SER A 772 -39.20 20.72 -54.83
N GLU A 773 -39.64 21.84 -54.27
CA GLU A 773 -38.85 22.63 -53.33
C GLU A 773 -39.64 22.77 -52.03
N LEU A 774 -39.00 22.54 -50.89
CA LEU A 774 -39.61 22.71 -49.57
C LEU A 774 -38.61 23.38 -48.63
N THR A 775 -39.10 24.31 -47.83
CA THR A 775 -38.43 24.80 -46.62
C THR A 775 -39.35 24.54 -45.42
N MET A 776 -38.82 23.99 -44.35
CA MET A 776 -39.56 23.60 -43.15
C MET A 776 -38.73 23.83 -41.89
N THR A 777 -39.37 24.30 -40.83
CA THR A 777 -38.82 24.48 -39.49
C THR A 777 -39.75 23.85 -38.46
N GLY A 778 -39.21 23.38 -37.34
CA GLY A 778 -40.01 22.90 -36.19
C GLY A 778 -39.12 22.24 -35.15
N THR A 779 -39.71 21.46 -34.26
CA THR A 779 -39.03 20.66 -33.24
C THR A 779 -39.33 19.18 -33.43
N LEU A 780 -38.41 18.32 -32.98
CA LEU A 780 -38.68 16.90 -32.81
C LEU A 780 -39.16 16.64 -31.38
N ASN A 781 -39.94 15.58 -31.19
CA ASN A 781 -40.27 15.06 -29.87
C ASN A 781 -39.24 14.01 -29.42
N GLY A 782 -39.42 13.47 -28.21
CA GLY A 782 -38.54 12.42 -27.66
C GLY A 782 -38.35 11.24 -28.62
N THR A 783 -39.37 10.86 -29.40
CA THR A 783 -39.30 9.75 -30.37
C THR A 783 -38.62 10.08 -31.70
N MET A 784 -37.86 11.19 -31.77
CA MET A 784 -37.25 11.71 -33.01
C MET A 784 -38.27 11.97 -34.14
N MET A 785 -39.56 12.07 -33.80
CA MET A 785 -40.62 12.41 -34.75
C MET A 785 -40.89 13.92 -34.71
N PRO A 786 -41.17 14.57 -35.86
CA PRO A 786 -41.58 15.96 -35.87
C PRO A 786 -42.81 16.21 -34.99
N ASP A 787 -42.74 17.19 -34.08
CA ASP A 787 -43.92 17.69 -33.39
C ASP A 787 -44.77 18.46 -34.38
N LEU A 788 -45.88 17.86 -34.80
CA LEU A 788 -46.78 18.40 -35.82
C LEU A 788 -47.29 19.81 -35.47
N ASN A 789 -47.38 20.17 -34.18
CA ASN A 789 -47.83 21.49 -33.75
C ASN A 789 -46.74 22.57 -33.88
N SER A 790 -45.47 22.16 -33.96
CA SER A 790 -44.32 23.04 -34.11
C SER A 790 -43.96 23.33 -35.57
N LEU A 791 -44.48 22.52 -36.50
CA LEU A 791 -44.08 22.56 -37.90
C LEU A 791 -44.61 23.79 -38.62
N SER A 792 -43.70 24.52 -39.28
CA SER A 792 -44.01 25.58 -40.22
C SER A 792 -43.20 25.37 -41.49
N GLY A 793 -43.83 25.46 -42.66
CA GLY A 793 -43.13 25.23 -43.93
C GLY A 793 -43.84 25.82 -45.13
N LYS A 794 -43.07 26.02 -46.20
CA LYS A 794 -43.53 26.48 -47.50
C LYS A 794 -42.83 25.67 -48.58
N GLY A 795 -43.57 25.23 -49.58
CA GLY A 795 -43.00 24.50 -50.70
C GLY A 795 -43.92 24.45 -51.91
N ASN A 796 -43.41 23.84 -52.97
CA ASN A 796 -44.14 23.53 -54.20
C ASN A 796 -43.86 22.09 -54.65
N LEU A 797 -44.76 21.55 -55.46
CA LEU A 797 -44.60 20.26 -56.10
C LEU A 797 -45.09 20.36 -57.54
N LEU A 798 -44.25 19.93 -58.46
CA LEU A 798 -44.50 19.95 -59.90
C LEU A 798 -44.34 18.53 -60.46
N LEU A 799 -45.38 18.02 -61.10
CA LEU A 799 -45.34 16.78 -61.85
C LEU A 799 -45.19 17.08 -63.35
N ILE A 800 -44.11 16.61 -63.94
CA ILE A 800 -43.77 16.74 -65.35
C ILE A 800 -44.00 15.38 -66.02
N GLU A 801 -44.57 15.39 -67.24
CA GLU A 801 -44.88 14.17 -68.01
C GLU A 801 -45.80 13.18 -67.26
N GLY A 802 -46.70 13.71 -66.43
CA GLY A 802 -47.66 12.91 -65.68
C GLY A 802 -48.63 12.12 -66.58
N VAL A 803 -48.61 10.79 -66.48
CA VAL A 803 -49.55 9.89 -67.16
C VAL A 803 -50.27 9.02 -66.14
N LEU A 804 -51.60 9.04 -66.18
CA LEU A 804 -52.45 8.15 -65.39
C LEU A 804 -52.49 6.77 -66.07
N LYS A 805 -52.00 5.73 -65.38
CA LYS A 805 -51.96 4.33 -65.82
C LYS A 805 -52.76 3.47 -64.84
N ASN A 806 -53.51 2.49 -65.36
CA ASN A 806 -54.26 1.49 -64.58
C ASN A 806 -55.34 2.04 -63.64
N PHE A 807 -55.89 3.22 -63.90
CA PHE A 807 -57.07 3.72 -63.19
C PHE A 807 -58.32 3.09 -63.83
N ALA A 808 -59.13 2.36 -63.04
CA ALA A 808 -60.38 1.79 -63.56
C ALA A 808 -61.32 2.93 -64.02
N PRO A 809 -62.03 2.80 -65.15
CA PRO A 809 -63.05 3.78 -65.55
C PRO A 809 -64.11 3.89 -64.44
N LEU A 810 -64.49 5.13 -64.12
CA LEU A 810 -65.54 5.46 -63.14
C LEU A 810 -66.90 4.84 -63.51
#